data_AF-A0A2Z4GHP8-F1
#
_entry.id   AF-A0A2Z4GHP8-F1
#
_cell.length_a   1.000
_cell.length_b   1.000
_cell.length_c   1.000
_cell.angle_alpha   90.00
_cell.angle_beta   90.00
_cell.angle_gamma   90.00
#
_symmetry.space_group_name_H-M   'P 1'
#
loop_
_entity.id
_entity.type
_entity.pdbx_description
1 polymer ?
#
loop_
_entity_poly.entity_id
_entity_poly.type
_entity_poly.pdbx_seq_one_letter_code
_entity_poly.pdbx_strand_id
1 'polypeptide(L)'
;MKKVLFFIFLILASKSFATTVTWTGLVGNHLWEDKGNWDTVEVPCSTCDVVIDTDSVILSSTVTVQSVSISNPNGVLFITNTGILNIDGAPSSVFGIDLHNYGRLRTIGEIFITDTFYGLLLQSNSSFFNTGLLTITLCQEGINSSANFINFEKGNISTYNTTKHGINLTSSSGLFSNYGYVNIDLSRESSIKNNGRFENKDGQIEVVNSSGTAISNRNMFVNDAVVTVSNANNYLSYEGVGLSNSDTLINNGTIEILDAAAVGYSCSGVNGITINNGNLIINTTGKEGLYVQDKFENHNNVNIKNTNFEGIFVRDTLLNHHTITVDNSGSSGILVAWSTSFFDNLLGAKVFIYNSAVAGIENAHFLENHGEIFIENATLQGILCRLKNLTSESEFKNFGDINIKKGPYGVDYLGGINDDISFRNESSGHLNIDSTTVNGVRNTKDFLNYGYTYISNSLGVGFENVSPENYYNYGTLHISKGANEGLKHVQKTKSFVNVSGAKIIADSTDLSAIYVSKKMINNGTISITRPSKHGIENYQNEFENNGFIQINSSQMAGVLNDKNTIDGMFENTGSGFISLKSCPILGIHNKTNFSNVGVMNIYGNVGTGLLVDKTLLNSGVINIEDIQGTGIVNNDSLINKGELNVYSTTVAGIHNLGTNAVILNQSTGLIKFNSNTGIALHVSRKLINLGDIIVDDNLGIGIKNYQNADSLINEGRITIINGQTDGVNNSGAGSVLYNKSGSILKISLNRGDGISNQQRIINEGKIEIKLPPPVISGTSGIYNAFSQAKISNSGNIIIDANNYYSIKNNFGEVENLSCGYIDLIGPLSSSYSFENHGVVIYRYSIAQAEFYDPFYNYGVFQDMADKLNNHPNFVNTGLLINNLKGNVSVGVKEMNLVNSTGITTFSPSSTWWINRSNITAGTFSSIDNSFEPNLNALFADSLYLNVDNGSCDYLLAIPILKTAVCTTHPTATFTQAISTDWHTAGNWDTGSVPDYCTIAIIPDTKKCIITSGRKARAHRILSDTGSVFDAELGVVLEVKDY
;
A
#
# COMPACT_ATOMS: atom_id res chain seq x y z
N MET A 1 76.54 75.71 12.36
CA MET A 1 75.28 76.30 11.84
C MET A 1 75.42 77.16 10.55
N LYS A 2 76.50 77.13 9.76
CA LYS A 2 76.59 77.88 8.47
C LYS A 2 76.61 77.04 7.19
N LYS A 3 76.67 75.70 7.26
CA LYS A 3 76.66 74.80 6.08
C LYS A 3 75.29 74.18 5.76
N VAL A 4 74.28 74.38 6.62
CA VAL A 4 72.92 73.85 6.42
C VAL A 4 72.02 74.85 5.65
N LEU A 5 72.31 76.16 5.72
CA LEU A 5 71.50 77.18 5.04
C LEU A 5 71.75 77.26 3.53
N PHE A 6 72.95 76.90 3.04
CA PHE A 6 73.28 76.91 1.61
C PHE A 6 72.75 75.66 0.87
N PHE A 7 72.54 74.54 1.59
CA PHE A 7 71.93 73.33 1.02
C PHE A 7 70.40 73.42 0.96
N ILE A 8 69.78 74.23 1.83
CA ILE A 8 68.33 74.52 1.78
C ILE A 8 67.99 75.53 0.66
N PHE A 9 68.93 76.41 0.26
CA PHE A 9 68.70 77.38 -0.81
C PHE A 9 69.01 76.87 -2.23
N LEU A 10 69.78 75.77 -2.38
CA LEU A 10 70.03 75.13 -3.68
C LEU A 10 69.04 74.00 -4.03
N ILE A 11 68.22 73.56 -3.06
CA ILE A 11 67.11 72.60 -3.24
C ILE A 11 65.76 73.32 -3.42
N LEU A 12 65.78 74.65 -3.57
CA LEU A 12 64.69 75.41 -4.21
C LEU A 12 64.97 75.47 -5.72
N ALA A 13 65.16 74.30 -6.34
CA ALA A 13 65.10 74.19 -7.78
C ALA A 13 63.69 74.60 -8.22
N SER A 14 63.65 75.60 -9.09
CA SER A 14 62.49 76.13 -9.82
C SER A 14 61.42 75.07 -10.06
N LYS A 15 60.26 75.20 -9.39
CA LYS A 15 59.01 74.74 -9.99
C LYS A 15 58.79 75.64 -11.19
N SER A 16 59.25 75.23 -12.37
CA SER A 16 58.82 75.87 -13.61
C SER A 16 57.31 75.64 -13.69
N PHE A 17 56.52 76.72 -13.55
CA PHE A 17 55.12 76.63 -13.91
C PHE A 17 55.06 76.20 -15.37
N ALA A 18 54.17 75.26 -15.66
CA ALA A 18 53.90 74.85 -17.03
C ALA A 18 53.60 76.10 -17.85
N THR A 19 54.27 76.25 -18.98
CA THR A 19 53.97 77.37 -19.87
C THR A 19 52.74 76.99 -20.66
N THR A 20 51.66 77.78 -20.55
CA THR A 20 50.48 77.60 -21.39
C THR A 20 50.82 78.02 -22.83
N VAL A 21 50.59 77.13 -23.79
CA VAL A 21 50.80 77.40 -25.22
C VAL A 21 49.46 77.20 -25.93
N THR A 22 48.96 78.25 -26.56
CA THR A 22 47.61 78.28 -27.13
C THR A 22 47.67 78.21 -28.66
N TRP A 23 46.83 77.35 -29.24
CA TRP A 23 46.66 77.27 -30.69
C TRP A 23 45.96 78.52 -31.22
N THR A 24 46.56 79.16 -32.22
CA THR A 24 46.02 80.36 -32.89
C THR A 24 45.61 80.09 -34.33
N GLY A 25 46.14 79.03 -34.95
CA GLY A 25 45.86 78.66 -36.35
C GLY A 25 46.31 79.68 -37.40
N LEU A 26 47.15 80.66 -37.04
CA LEU A 26 47.46 81.82 -37.89
C LEU A 26 48.14 81.49 -39.23
N VAL A 27 48.84 80.34 -39.34
CA VAL A 27 49.45 79.90 -40.62
C VAL A 27 48.43 79.20 -41.51
N GLY A 28 47.34 78.68 -40.94
CA GLY A 28 46.21 78.08 -41.68
C GLY A 28 46.50 76.71 -42.30
N ASN A 29 47.62 76.07 -41.96
CA ASN A 29 47.95 74.71 -42.44
C ASN A 29 47.46 73.60 -41.50
N HIS A 30 46.93 73.95 -40.33
CA HIS A 30 46.44 73.03 -39.29
C HIS A 30 47.49 72.09 -38.68
N LEU A 31 48.78 72.23 -39.00
CA LEU A 31 49.82 71.31 -38.52
C LEU A 31 50.31 71.71 -37.13
N TRP A 32 50.30 70.77 -36.18
CA TRP A 32 50.86 70.95 -34.83
C TRP A 32 52.33 71.39 -34.89
N GLU A 33 53.09 70.83 -35.83
CA GLU A 33 54.54 71.00 -35.97
C GLU A 33 54.96 72.38 -36.49
N ASP A 34 54.03 73.16 -37.03
CA ASP A 34 54.33 74.52 -37.49
C ASP A 34 54.27 75.50 -36.32
N LYS A 35 55.45 75.94 -35.88
CA LYS A 35 55.61 76.92 -34.80
C LYS A 35 54.77 78.20 -34.99
N GLY A 36 54.46 78.59 -36.23
CA GLY A 36 53.68 79.79 -36.52
C GLY A 36 52.20 79.69 -36.13
N ASN A 37 51.69 78.48 -35.84
CA ASN A 37 50.32 78.28 -35.38
C ASN A 37 50.13 78.48 -33.88
N TRP A 38 51.21 78.67 -33.11
CA TRP A 38 51.17 78.81 -31.64
C TRP A 38 51.40 80.25 -31.22
N ASP A 39 50.74 80.69 -30.14
CA ASP A 39 50.84 82.06 -29.61
C ASP A 39 52.26 82.45 -29.16
N THR A 40 53.05 81.48 -28.70
CA THR A 40 54.47 81.64 -28.36
C THR A 40 55.39 81.65 -29.57
N VAL A 41 54.89 81.30 -30.76
CA VAL A 41 55.67 81.07 -31.98
C VAL A 41 56.71 79.94 -31.81
N GLU A 42 56.44 79.01 -30.90
CA GLU A 42 57.23 77.81 -30.62
C GLU A 42 56.30 76.59 -30.56
N VAL A 43 56.79 75.43 -31.01
CA VAL A 43 56.04 74.17 -30.86
C VAL A 43 55.99 73.80 -29.37
N PRO A 44 54.83 73.37 -28.83
CA PRO A 44 54.71 72.98 -27.43
C PRO A 44 55.78 71.98 -26.97
N CYS A 45 56.30 72.25 -25.79
CA CYS A 45 57.37 71.51 -25.12
C CYS A 45 56.83 70.46 -24.13
N SER A 46 57.71 69.60 -23.60
CA SER A 46 57.32 68.55 -22.63
C SER A 46 56.77 69.06 -21.29
N THR A 47 56.98 70.33 -20.96
CA THR A 47 56.44 70.98 -19.76
C THR A 47 55.34 72.00 -20.09
N CYS A 48 54.82 71.96 -21.32
CA CYS A 48 53.85 72.93 -21.79
C CYS A 48 52.43 72.42 -21.58
N ASP A 49 51.53 73.28 -21.11
CA ASP A 49 50.08 73.04 -21.05
C ASP A 49 49.46 73.55 -22.35
N VAL A 50 48.99 72.64 -23.20
CA VAL A 50 48.50 73.01 -24.53
C VAL A 50 47.02 73.34 -24.48
N VAL A 51 46.61 74.46 -25.08
CA VAL A 51 45.19 74.84 -25.22
C VAL A 51 44.80 74.91 -26.69
N ILE A 52 43.76 74.18 -27.07
CA ILE A 52 43.12 74.22 -28.39
C ILE A 52 41.66 74.65 -28.19
N ASP A 53 41.40 75.94 -28.31
CA ASP A 53 40.07 76.53 -28.11
C ASP A 53 39.43 77.03 -29.42
N THR A 54 40.17 76.97 -30.52
CA THR A 54 39.78 77.42 -31.85
C THR A 54 40.36 76.49 -32.92
N ASP A 55 39.59 76.27 -33.99
CA ASP A 55 40.04 75.53 -35.19
C ASP A 55 40.46 74.06 -34.98
N SER A 56 40.82 73.38 -36.07
CA SER A 56 41.32 72.00 -36.08
C SER A 56 42.86 71.95 -36.11
N VAL A 57 43.42 71.04 -35.32
CA VAL A 57 44.86 70.75 -35.22
C VAL A 57 45.12 69.32 -35.67
N ILE A 58 46.13 69.12 -36.51
CA ILE A 58 46.58 67.83 -37.02
C ILE A 58 47.96 67.54 -36.43
N LEU A 59 48.08 66.42 -35.70
CA LEU A 59 49.35 65.90 -35.20
C LEU A 59 49.79 64.72 -36.06
N SER A 60 50.99 64.83 -36.65
CA SER A 60 51.55 63.81 -37.56
C SER A 60 52.94 63.30 -37.18
N SER A 61 53.50 63.84 -36.10
CA SER A 61 54.79 63.48 -35.52
C SER A 61 54.66 63.03 -34.06
N THR A 62 55.80 62.69 -33.44
CA THR A 62 55.86 62.39 -32.00
C THR A 62 56.06 63.68 -31.21
N VAL A 63 55.15 63.96 -30.29
CA VAL A 63 55.16 65.14 -29.42
C VAL A 63 55.02 64.69 -27.96
N THR A 64 55.75 65.36 -27.06
CA THR A 64 55.57 65.22 -25.61
C THR A 64 55.15 66.56 -25.03
N VAL A 65 54.08 66.59 -24.23
CA VAL A 65 53.56 67.76 -23.52
C VAL A 65 53.15 67.39 -22.09
N GLN A 66 52.86 68.38 -21.26
CA GLN A 66 52.42 68.15 -19.89
C GLN A 66 50.92 67.90 -19.79
N SER A 67 50.12 68.65 -20.56
CA SER A 67 48.67 68.49 -20.65
C SER A 67 48.13 69.03 -21.97
N VAL A 68 46.92 68.62 -22.34
CA VAL A 68 46.17 69.16 -23.48
C VAL A 68 44.75 69.48 -23.04
N SER A 69 44.32 70.72 -23.22
CA SER A 69 42.93 71.16 -23.02
C SER A 69 42.31 71.54 -24.37
N ILE A 70 41.20 70.91 -24.73
CA ILE A 70 40.46 71.16 -25.96
C ILE A 70 39.08 71.67 -25.58
N SER A 71 38.79 72.91 -25.98
CA SER A 71 37.54 73.58 -25.65
C SER A 71 36.88 74.16 -26.90
N ASN A 72 35.60 74.55 -26.80
CA ASN A 72 34.78 75.15 -27.87
C ASN A 72 34.31 74.13 -28.95
N PRO A 73 33.10 74.30 -29.55
CA PRO A 73 32.63 73.48 -30.67
C PRO A 73 33.57 73.33 -31.86
N ASN A 74 34.47 74.29 -32.07
CA ASN A 74 35.42 74.27 -33.18
C ASN A 74 36.78 73.67 -32.83
N GLY A 75 37.11 73.51 -31.53
CA GLY A 75 38.38 72.93 -31.09
C GLY A 75 38.43 71.44 -31.39
N VAL A 76 39.29 71.04 -32.33
CA VAL A 76 39.46 69.64 -32.73
C VAL A 76 40.94 69.28 -32.77
N LEU A 77 41.32 68.20 -32.08
CA LEU A 77 42.64 67.58 -32.27
C LEU A 77 42.48 66.28 -33.06
N PHE A 78 43.19 66.16 -34.17
CA PHE A 78 43.25 64.97 -35.02
C PHE A 78 44.68 64.39 -35.03
N ILE A 79 44.84 63.21 -34.43
CA ILE A 79 46.12 62.49 -34.41
C ILE A 79 46.09 61.46 -35.54
N THR A 80 46.95 61.66 -36.53
CA THR A 80 47.08 60.76 -37.70
C THR A 80 47.74 59.44 -37.30
N ASN A 81 47.77 58.46 -38.21
CA ASN A 81 48.36 57.13 -37.95
C ASN A 81 49.88 57.13 -37.69
N THR A 82 50.59 58.22 -37.98
CA THR A 82 52.01 58.40 -37.63
C THR A 82 52.20 59.31 -36.42
N GLY A 83 51.13 59.96 -35.94
CA GLY A 83 51.17 60.85 -34.80
C GLY A 83 51.25 60.07 -33.48
N ILE A 84 52.11 60.53 -32.58
CA ILE A 84 52.24 60.00 -31.22
C ILE A 84 52.18 61.17 -30.25
N LEU A 85 51.20 61.17 -29.35
CA LEU A 85 51.07 62.17 -28.28
C LEU A 85 51.44 61.55 -26.93
N ASN A 86 52.57 61.96 -26.37
CA ASN A 86 52.99 61.62 -25.02
C ASN A 86 52.58 62.73 -24.06
N ILE A 87 51.94 62.35 -22.96
CA ILE A 87 51.56 63.25 -21.87
C ILE A 87 52.19 62.70 -20.60
N ASP A 88 53.21 63.41 -20.11
CA ASP A 88 53.97 63.07 -18.91
C ASP A 88 53.71 64.14 -17.84
N GLY A 89 52.63 63.92 -17.07
CA GLY A 89 52.13 64.89 -16.11
C GLY A 89 52.92 64.87 -14.80
N ALA A 90 53.00 66.02 -14.10
CA ALA A 90 53.47 66.05 -12.73
C ALA A 90 52.36 65.61 -11.75
N PRO A 91 52.66 64.77 -10.74
CA PRO A 91 51.64 64.09 -9.95
C PRO A 91 50.73 65.03 -9.15
N SER A 92 49.46 64.62 -9.04
CA SER A 92 48.40 65.02 -8.08
C SER A 92 47.41 66.16 -8.40
N SER A 93 47.51 66.90 -9.51
CA SER A 93 46.47 67.89 -9.88
C SER A 93 46.29 68.22 -11.36
N VAL A 94 47.14 67.68 -12.24
CA VAL A 94 47.11 67.97 -13.67
C VAL A 94 46.20 66.97 -14.40
N PHE A 95 45.37 67.46 -15.31
CA PHE A 95 44.60 66.63 -16.24
C PHE A 95 45.48 66.30 -17.45
N GLY A 96 45.49 65.06 -17.91
CA GLY A 96 46.25 64.67 -19.10
C GLY A 96 45.66 65.31 -20.35
N ILE A 97 44.48 64.83 -20.75
CA ILE A 97 43.66 65.45 -21.79
C ILE A 97 42.32 65.87 -21.17
N ASP A 98 41.98 67.15 -21.29
CA ASP A 98 40.69 67.71 -20.86
C ASP A 98 39.88 68.18 -22.09
N LEU A 99 38.76 67.52 -22.35
CA LEU A 99 37.82 67.81 -23.43
C LEU A 99 36.53 68.41 -22.83
N HIS A 100 36.32 69.71 -22.99
CA HIS A 100 35.13 70.37 -22.47
C HIS A 100 34.48 71.31 -23.50
N ASN A 101 33.27 71.80 -23.21
CA ASN A 101 32.50 72.72 -24.06
C ASN A 101 32.48 72.33 -25.56
N TYR A 102 32.05 71.10 -25.89
CA TYR A 102 31.99 70.54 -27.26
C TYR A 102 33.34 70.27 -27.96
N GLY A 103 34.47 70.36 -27.26
CA GLY A 103 35.78 69.98 -27.80
C GLY A 103 35.79 68.53 -28.32
N ARG A 104 36.58 68.27 -29.37
CA ARG A 104 36.66 66.95 -29.99
C ARG A 104 38.09 66.46 -30.15
N LEU A 105 38.30 65.19 -29.86
CA LEU A 105 39.55 64.51 -30.12
C LEU A 105 39.28 63.28 -30.99
N ARG A 106 40.03 63.15 -32.08
CA ARG A 106 40.00 61.99 -32.95
C ARG A 106 41.41 61.45 -33.12
N THR A 107 41.61 60.16 -32.90
CA THR A 107 42.93 59.54 -33.05
C THR A 107 42.88 58.28 -33.89
N ILE A 108 43.84 58.16 -34.81
CA ILE A 108 44.21 56.94 -35.54
C ILE A 108 45.63 56.49 -35.15
N GLY A 109 46.43 57.40 -34.58
CA GLY A 109 47.77 57.15 -34.06
C GLY A 109 47.77 56.73 -32.59
N GLU A 110 48.80 57.12 -31.85
CA GLU A 110 49.03 56.67 -30.48
C GLU A 110 48.95 57.83 -29.48
N ILE A 111 48.34 57.58 -28.32
CA ILE A 111 48.30 58.48 -27.18
C ILE A 111 48.82 57.72 -25.96
N PHE A 112 49.82 58.28 -25.29
CA PHE A 112 50.37 57.77 -24.04
C PHE A 112 50.18 58.83 -22.95
N ILE A 113 49.51 58.49 -21.85
CA ILE A 113 49.25 59.40 -20.73
C ILE A 113 49.76 58.74 -19.45
N THR A 114 50.65 59.41 -18.72
CA THR A 114 51.20 58.88 -17.46
C THR A 114 51.20 59.90 -16.34
N ASP A 115 51.00 59.43 -15.10
CA ASP A 115 51.13 60.18 -13.84
C ASP A 115 50.26 61.46 -13.73
N THR A 116 49.01 61.37 -14.21
CA THR A 116 48.04 62.49 -14.16
C THR A 116 46.91 62.22 -13.15
N PHE A 117 46.12 63.25 -12.81
CA PHE A 117 44.92 63.06 -11.99
C PHE A 117 43.83 62.34 -12.79
N TYR A 118 43.43 62.92 -13.92
CA TYR A 118 42.58 62.29 -14.93
C TYR A 118 43.42 62.08 -16.18
N GLY A 119 43.50 60.84 -16.69
CA GLY A 119 44.17 60.59 -17.95
C GLY A 119 43.46 61.30 -19.10
N LEU A 120 42.19 60.98 -19.28
CA LEU A 120 41.29 61.61 -20.24
C LEU A 120 40.00 62.03 -19.55
N LEU A 121 39.71 63.33 -19.51
CA LEU A 121 38.49 63.93 -18.97
C LEU A 121 37.59 64.40 -20.11
N LEU A 122 36.34 63.92 -20.17
CA LEU A 122 35.32 64.36 -21.13
C LEU A 122 34.11 64.99 -20.43
N GLN A 123 33.86 66.26 -20.73
CA GLN A 123 32.80 67.08 -20.14
C GLN A 123 31.99 67.85 -21.18
N SER A 124 30.79 68.30 -20.78
CA SER A 124 30.02 69.32 -21.51
C SER A 124 29.84 69.05 -23.01
N ASN A 125 29.27 67.89 -23.37
CA ASN A 125 29.00 67.46 -24.76
C ASN A 125 30.24 67.31 -25.64
N SER A 126 31.43 67.15 -25.07
CA SER A 126 32.62 66.79 -25.84
C SER A 126 32.54 65.37 -26.43
N SER A 127 33.44 65.06 -27.36
CA SER A 127 33.47 63.74 -27.99
C SER A 127 34.88 63.24 -28.26
N PHE A 128 35.12 61.96 -27.99
CA PHE A 128 36.34 61.27 -28.37
C PHE A 128 36.07 60.10 -29.32
N PHE A 129 36.85 60.04 -30.40
CA PHE A 129 36.78 59.02 -31.44
C PHE A 129 38.13 58.31 -31.57
N ASN A 130 38.22 57.07 -31.08
CA ASN A 130 39.46 56.28 -31.14
C ASN A 130 39.43 55.24 -32.25
N THR A 131 40.45 55.21 -33.10
CA THR A 131 40.74 54.11 -34.05
C THR A 131 42.20 53.65 -33.91
N GLY A 132 42.96 54.25 -33.00
CA GLY A 132 44.38 53.96 -32.74
C GLY A 132 44.61 53.41 -31.33
N LEU A 133 45.79 53.66 -30.76
CA LEU A 133 46.18 53.20 -29.42
C LEU A 133 46.04 54.33 -28.39
N LEU A 134 45.36 54.07 -27.28
CA LEU A 134 45.32 54.93 -26.10
C LEU A 134 45.82 54.14 -24.90
N THR A 135 46.97 54.53 -24.35
CA THR A 135 47.54 53.94 -23.14
C THR A 135 47.55 54.96 -22.01
N ILE A 136 46.97 54.63 -20.86
CA ILE A 136 46.91 55.51 -19.68
C ILE A 136 47.47 54.77 -18.47
N THR A 137 48.49 55.31 -17.80
CA THR A 137 49.17 54.64 -16.68
C THR A 137 49.30 55.53 -15.45
N LEU A 138 49.26 54.93 -14.25
CA LEU A 138 49.55 55.62 -12.98
C LEU A 138 48.64 56.84 -12.68
N CYS A 139 47.40 56.84 -13.18
CA CYS A 139 46.47 57.95 -12.99
C CYS A 139 45.54 57.75 -11.78
N GLN A 140 44.85 58.79 -11.31
CA GLN A 140 43.74 58.55 -10.37
C GLN A 140 42.57 57.86 -11.07
N GLU A 141 42.10 58.45 -12.16
CA GLU A 141 41.16 57.80 -13.07
C GLU A 141 41.72 57.82 -14.49
N GLY A 142 41.57 56.70 -15.22
CA GLY A 142 42.05 56.58 -16.59
C GLY A 142 41.23 57.47 -17.52
N ILE A 143 39.98 57.10 -17.74
CA ILE A 143 39.00 57.86 -18.54
C ILE A 143 37.86 58.27 -17.63
N ASN A 144 37.65 59.58 -17.43
CA ASN A 144 36.48 60.12 -16.74
C ASN A 144 35.60 60.82 -17.77
N SER A 145 34.38 60.32 -18.01
CA SER A 145 33.49 60.85 -19.03
C SER A 145 32.09 61.14 -18.51
N SER A 146 31.59 62.33 -18.85
CA SER A 146 30.17 62.68 -18.79
C SER A 146 29.56 62.88 -20.19
N ALA A 147 30.33 62.60 -21.24
CA ALA A 147 30.01 62.87 -22.63
C ALA A 147 30.18 61.62 -23.52
N ASN A 148 30.18 61.81 -24.85
CA ASN A 148 30.18 60.71 -25.82
C ASN A 148 31.60 60.21 -26.11
N PHE A 149 31.80 58.91 -26.02
CA PHE A 149 33.05 58.23 -26.29
C PHE A 149 32.79 57.08 -27.26
N ILE A 150 33.56 56.99 -28.36
CA ILE A 150 33.47 55.89 -29.32
C ILE A 150 34.86 55.30 -29.57
N ASN A 151 35.02 54.01 -29.26
CA ASN A 151 36.17 53.19 -29.66
C ASN A 151 35.79 52.36 -30.89
N PHE A 152 36.34 52.66 -32.06
CA PHE A 152 36.08 51.90 -33.28
C PHE A 152 36.82 50.55 -33.28
N GLU A 153 36.49 49.66 -34.23
CA GLU A 153 36.99 48.27 -34.32
C GLU A 153 38.51 48.09 -34.20
N LYS A 154 39.30 49.06 -34.69
CA LYS A 154 40.77 49.03 -34.61
C LYS A 154 41.34 49.74 -33.38
N GLY A 155 40.50 50.44 -32.64
CA GLY A 155 40.90 51.18 -31.46
C GLY A 155 41.26 50.25 -30.32
N ASN A 156 42.40 50.50 -29.69
CA ASN A 156 42.89 49.81 -28.51
C ASN A 156 43.00 50.82 -27.37
N ILE A 157 42.33 50.54 -26.25
CA ILE A 157 42.40 51.33 -25.03
C ILE A 157 43.01 50.45 -23.96
N SER A 158 44.08 50.91 -23.32
CA SER A 158 44.71 50.21 -22.21
C SER A 158 44.92 51.15 -21.04
N THR A 159 44.35 50.83 -19.88
CA THR A 159 44.56 51.60 -18.64
C THR A 159 45.23 50.73 -17.58
N TYR A 160 46.32 51.21 -16.98
CA TYR A 160 47.16 50.47 -16.04
C TYR A 160 47.36 51.19 -14.70
N ASN A 161 47.22 50.46 -13.59
CA ASN A 161 47.56 50.92 -12.23
C ASN A 161 46.88 52.25 -11.86
N THR A 162 45.56 52.32 -12.06
CA THR A 162 44.77 53.51 -11.67
C THR A 162 44.43 53.46 -10.19
N THR A 163 44.59 54.57 -9.47
CA THR A 163 44.31 54.58 -8.01
C THR A 163 42.83 54.59 -7.65
N LYS A 164 41.93 54.77 -8.63
CA LYS A 164 40.48 54.55 -8.48
C LYS A 164 39.91 53.73 -9.63
N HIS A 165 39.69 54.36 -10.79
CA HIS A 165 38.92 53.78 -11.90
C HIS A 165 39.69 53.76 -13.21
N GLY A 166 39.58 52.67 -13.98
CA GLY A 166 40.06 52.63 -15.37
C GLY A 166 39.18 53.51 -16.26
N ILE A 167 37.87 53.26 -16.24
CA ILE A 167 36.83 54.03 -16.92
C ILE A 167 35.75 54.41 -15.92
N ASN A 168 35.42 55.70 -15.82
CA ASN A 168 34.38 56.26 -14.96
C ASN A 168 33.41 57.11 -15.78
N LEU A 169 32.22 56.58 -16.05
CA LEU A 169 31.11 57.35 -16.61
C LEU A 169 30.35 58.04 -15.48
N THR A 170 30.49 59.35 -15.35
CA THR A 170 30.04 60.10 -14.17
C THR A 170 28.60 60.62 -14.26
N SER A 171 28.00 60.60 -15.45
CA SER A 171 26.66 61.13 -15.73
C SER A 171 25.78 60.07 -16.38
N SER A 172 24.47 60.13 -16.10
CA SER A 172 23.44 59.34 -16.78
C SER A 172 23.32 59.62 -18.28
N SER A 173 23.83 60.77 -18.75
CA SER A 173 23.89 61.13 -20.17
C SER A 173 25.15 60.65 -20.89
N GLY A 174 26.18 60.19 -20.16
CA GLY A 174 27.43 59.74 -20.77
C GLY A 174 27.21 58.46 -21.58
N LEU A 175 27.74 58.42 -22.80
CA LEU A 175 27.68 57.25 -23.68
C LEU A 175 29.10 56.76 -23.98
N PHE A 176 29.36 55.49 -23.72
CA PHE A 176 30.59 54.82 -24.15
C PHE A 176 30.21 53.67 -25.09
N SER A 177 30.59 53.77 -26.36
CA SER A 177 30.41 52.70 -27.34
C SER A 177 31.75 52.09 -27.72
N ASN A 178 31.90 50.78 -27.48
CA ASN A 178 33.07 50.00 -27.83
C ASN A 178 32.81 49.05 -29.00
N TYR A 179 33.61 49.15 -30.04
CA TYR A 179 33.71 48.19 -31.14
C TYR A 179 35.11 47.56 -31.21
N GLY A 180 36.10 48.10 -30.49
CA GLY A 180 37.49 47.64 -30.49
C GLY A 180 37.89 46.92 -29.20
N TYR A 181 39.16 47.03 -28.82
CA TYR A 181 39.71 46.38 -27.63
C TYR A 181 39.86 47.36 -26.46
N VAL A 182 39.41 46.96 -25.28
CA VAL A 182 39.58 47.70 -24.02
C VAL A 182 40.21 46.78 -22.99
N ASN A 183 41.39 47.13 -22.48
CA ASN A 183 42.08 46.43 -21.41
C ASN A 183 42.23 47.35 -20.18
N ILE A 184 41.84 46.87 -19.01
CA ILE A 184 41.99 47.59 -17.76
C ILE A 184 42.68 46.68 -16.75
N ASP A 185 43.93 46.98 -16.45
CA ASP A 185 44.73 46.21 -15.52
C ASP A 185 45.04 47.04 -14.26
N LEU A 186 44.71 46.46 -13.10
CA LEU A 186 44.97 47.03 -11.78
C LEU A 186 44.28 48.39 -11.52
N SER A 187 42.99 48.36 -11.18
CA SER A 187 42.25 49.52 -10.64
C SER A 187 41.93 49.29 -9.17
N ARG A 188 42.09 50.32 -8.31
CA ARG A 188 41.92 50.11 -6.87
C ARG A 188 40.47 50.08 -6.36
N GLU A 189 39.57 50.80 -7.03
CA GLU A 189 38.15 50.82 -6.67
C GLU A 189 37.30 50.03 -7.67
N SER A 190 37.16 50.53 -8.90
CA SER A 190 36.42 49.80 -9.95
C SER A 190 37.04 50.03 -11.31
N SER A 191 37.34 48.96 -12.04
CA SER A 191 37.92 49.08 -13.39
C SER A 191 36.99 49.82 -14.33
N ILE A 192 35.70 49.46 -14.33
CA ILE A 192 34.65 50.21 -15.02
C ILE A 192 33.58 50.62 -14.01
N LYS A 193 33.33 51.91 -13.89
CA LYS A 193 32.20 52.48 -13.14
C LYS A 193 31.26 53.18 -14.11
N ASN A 194 30.09 52.59 -14.34
CA ASN A 194 29.11 53.10 -15.29
C ASN A 194 27.92 53.74 -14.57
N ASN A 195 27.82 55.07 -14.55
CA ASN A 195 26.59 55.79 -14.20
C ASN A 195 25.78 56.24 -15.43
N GLY A 196 26.25 55.94 -16.65
CA GLY A 196 25.66 56.32 -17.94
C GLY A 196 25.21 55.11 -18.76
N ARG A 197 25.38 55.19 -20.09
CA ARG A 197 25.13 54.09 -21.02
C ARG A 197 26.45 53.55 -21.55
N PHE A 198 26.74 52.29 -21.25
CA PHE A 198 27.93 51.59 -21.74
C PHE A 198 27.48 50.49 -22.72
N GLU A 199 27.99 50.53 -23.95
CA GLU A 199 27.68 49.57 -25.00
C GLU A 199 28.96 48.90 -25.49
N ASN A 200 29.13 47.61 -25.21
CA ASN A 200 30.13 46.77 -25.85
C ASN A 200 29.48 46.06 -27.03
N LYS A 201 29.67 46.57 -28.26
CA LYS A 201 28.98 46.06 -29.45
C LYS A 201 29.70 44.87 -30.04
N ASP A 202 30.70 45.13 -30.88
CA ASP A 202 31.53 44.09 -31.52
C ASP A 202 32.92 43.97 -30.87
N GLY A 203 33.13 44.69 -29.76
CA GLY A 203 34.42 44.82 -29.10
C GLY A 203 34.72 43.76 -28.03
N GLN A 204 35.96 43.76 -27.56
CA GLN A 204 36.40 42.92 -26.44
C GLN A 204 36.82 43.81 -25.27
N ILE A 205 36.34 43.46 -24.08
CA ILE A 205 36.71 44.11 -22.82
C ILE A 205 37.41 43.08 -21.95
N GLU A 206 38.63 43.39 -21.52
CA GLU A 206 39.38 42.61 -20.55
C GLU A 206 39.66 43.46 -19.31
N VAL A 207 39.26 42.96 -18.15
CA VAL A 207 39.55 43.56 -16.85
C VAL A 207 40.38 42.58 -16.05
N VAL A 208 41.59 42.99 -15.65
CA VAL A 208 42.53 42.13 -14.91
C VAL A 208 42.93 42.80 -13.60
N ASN A 209 43.07 42.01 -12.53
CA ASN A 209 43.62 42.44 -11.23
C ASN A 209 42.88 43.63 -10.58
N SER A 210 41.56 43.71 -10.69
CA SER A 210 40.77 44.75 -9.99
C SER A 210 40.81 44.54 -8.48
N SER A 211 41.17 45.58 -7.71
CA SER A 211 41.14 45.52 -6.24
C SER A 211 39.82 45.90 -5.59
N GLY A 212 38.78 46.16 -6.37
CA GLY A 212 37.41 46.27 -5.88
C GLY A 212 36.46 45.62 -6.88
N THR A 213 35.32 46.25 -7.15
CA THR A 213 34.38 45.75 -8.16
C THR A 213 34.93 45.95 -9.57
N ALA A 214 35.19 44.88 -10.33
CA ALA A 214 35.75 45.03 -11.68
C ALA A 214 34.82 45.85 -12.59
N ILE A 215 33.52 45.54 -12.63
CA ILE A 215 32.52 46.34 -13.35
C ILE A 215 31.37 46.71 -12.41
N SER A 216 31.20 47.99 -12.12
CA SER A 216 30.07 48.54 -11.35
C SER A 216 29.12 49.29 -12.29
N ASN A 217 27.98 48.67 -12.61
CA ASN A 217 26.92 49.25 -13.42
C ASN A 217 25.81 49.84 -12.54
N ARG A 218 25.52 51.12 -12.73
CA ARG A 218 24.47 51.87 -12.01
C ARG A 218 23.44 52.51 -12.93
N ASN A 219 23.45 52.15 -14.22
CA ASN A 219 22.51 52.59 -15.24
C ASN A 219 22.47 51.51 -16.34
N MET A 220 22.72 51.81 -17.61
CA MET A 220 22.54 50.86 -18.71
C MET A 220 23.88 50.26 -19.18
N PHE A 221 24.04 48.95 -19.09
CA PHE A 221 25.15 48.20 -19.67
C PHE A 221 24.63 47.20 -20.71
N VAL A 222 25.05 47.35 -21.97
CA VAL A 222 24.69 46.43 -23.07
C VAL A 222 25.96 45.75 -23.56
N ASN A 223 25.97 44.42 -23.55
CA ASN A 223 27.07 43.61 -24.09
C ASN A 223 26.59 42.73 -25.24
N ASP A 224 27.00 43.04 -26.46
CA ASP A 224 26.76 42.24 -27.66
C ASP A 224 27.98 41.38 -28.06
N ALA A 225 29.13 41.56 -27.39
CA ALA A 225 30.38 40.81 -27.65
C ALA A 225 31.01 40.22 -26.38
N VAL A 226 32.33 40.33 -26.19
CA VAL A 226 33.05 39.59 -25.13
C VAL A 226 33.51 40.52 -24.01
N VAL A 227 33.16 40.15 -22.77
CA VAL A 227 33.67 40.77 -21.54
C VAL A 227 34.33 39.67 -20.70
N THR A 228 35.61 39.81 -20.41
CA THR A 228 36.36 38.92 -19.51
C THR A 228 36.84 39.70 -18.30
N VAL A 229 36.55 39.18 -17.11
CA VAL A 229 37.03 39.71 -15.83
C VAL A 229 37.88 38.63 -15.17
N SER A 230 39.14 38.93 -14.89
CA SER A 230 40.09 37.99 -14.28
C SER A 230 40.71 38.58 -13.01
N ASN A 231 40.79 37.78 -11.95
CA ASN A 231 41.38 38.17 -10.67
C ASN A 231 40.73 39.45 -10.08
N ALA A 232 39.41 39.44 -9.91
CA ALA A 232 38.69 40.50 -9.20
C ALA A 232 38.91 40.34 -7.68
N ASN A 233 40.15 40.64 -7.26
CA ASN A 233 40.68 40.38 -5.94
C ASN A 233 40.82 41.67 -5.15
N ASN A 234 39.94 41.88 -4.19
CA ASN A 234 40.07 43.01 -3.29
C ASN A 234 41.17 42.76 -2.24
N TYR A 235 42.29 43.47 -2.38
CA TYR A 235 43.44 43.40 -1.47
C TYR A 235 43.13 43.94 -0.06
N LEU A 236 41.99 44.61 0.16
CA LEU A 236 41.69 45.36 1.39
C LEU A 236 40.35 45.01 2.06
N SER A 237 39.38 44.40 1.39
CA SER A 237 38.13 43.90 1.99
C SER A 237 37.57 42.66 1.25
N TYR A 238 36.86 41.77 1.95
CA TYR A 238 36.26 40.54 1.40
C TYR A 238 35.06 40.78 0.45
N GLU A 239 35.15 41.78 -0.42
CA GLU A 239 34.06 42.29 -1.26
C GLU A 239 34.46 42.39 -2.75
N GLY A 240 35.47 41.64 -3.20
CA GLY A 240 35.81 41.59 -4.62
C GLY A 240 34.65 41.00 -5.44
N VAL A 241 33.98 41.85 -6.22
CA VAL A 241 32.87 41.45 -7.09
C VAL A 241 33.32 41.56 -8.54
N GLY A 242 33.11 40.51 -9.34
CA GLY A 242 33.43 40.55 -10.77
C GLY A 242 32.58 41.60 -11.50
N LEU A 243 31.26 41.48 -11.40
CA LEU A 243 30.31 42.44 -11.95
C LEU A 243 29.20 42.73 -10.94
N SER A 244 29.00 44.01 -10.60
CA SER A 244 27.86 44.48 -9.81
C SER A 244 26.94 45.34 -10.68
N ASN A 245 25.70 44.89 -10.85
CA ASN A 245 24.64 45.58 -11.56
C ASN A 245 23.59 46.09 -10.56
N SER A 246 23.27 47.37 -10.60
CA SER A 246 22.25 48.00 -9.74
C SER A 246 21.09 48.64 -10.53
N ASP A 247 21.09 48.48 -11.85
CA ASP A 247 20.04 48.93 -12.77
C ASP A 247 19.95 47.92 -13.94
N THR A 248 19.97 48.35 -15.19
CA THR A 248 19.70 47.50 -16.35
C THR A 248 20.98 46.96 -16.98
N LEU A 249 21.10 45.64 -17.06
CA LEU A 249 22.12 44.96 -17.85
C LEU A 249 21.48 44.02 -18.88
N ILE A 250 21.87 44.18 -20.14
CA ILE A 250 21.49 43.27 -21.24
C ILE A 250 22.75 42.60 -21.76
N ASN A 251 22.86 41.28 -21.58
CA ASN A 251 23.96 40.49 -22.12
C ASN A 251 23.46 39.69 -23.33
N ASN A 252 23.82 40.10 -24.54
CA ASN A 252 23.62 39.34 -25.78
C ASN A 252 24.87 38.55 -26.19
N GLY A 253 26.05 38.91 -25.68
CA GLY A 253 27.33 38.27 -25.97
C GLY A 253 27.82 37.27 -24.91
N THR A 254 29.10 37.27 -24.59
CA THR A 254 29.69 36.44 -23.54
C THR A 254 30.24 37.31 -22.41
N ILE A 255 29.87 37.00 -21.18
CA ILE A 255 30.50 37.53 -19.96
C ILE A 255 31.19 36.36 -19.26
N GLU A 256 32.50 36.47 -19.07
CA GLU A 256 33.32 35.50 -18.35
C GLU A 256 33.96 36.14 -17.13
N ILE A 257 33.77 35.54 -15.96
CA ILE A 257 34.31 36.01 -14.68
C ILE A 257 35.15 34.88 -14.07
N LEU A 258 36.45 35.11 -14.02
CA LEU A 258 37.48 34.18 -13.54
C LEU A 258 38.06 34.74 -12.23
N ASP A 259 37.94 33.97 -11.15
CA ASP A 259 38.52 34.26 -9.84
C ASP A 259 38.04 35.60 -9.25
N ALA A 260 36.83 35.60 -8.68
CA ALA A 260 36.29 36.72 -7.90
C ALA A 260 36.41 36.45 -6.38
N ALA A 261 36.95 37.41 -5.62
CA ALA A 261 37.21 37.19 -4.19
C ALA A 261 35.96 37.01 -3.32
N ALA A 262 34.78 37.45 -3.77
CA ALA A 262 33.51 37.25 -3.09
C ALA A 262 32.42 36.75 -4.05
N VAL A 263 31.88 37.64 -4.88
CA VAL A 263 30.73 37.33 -5.76
C VAL A 263 31.17 37.42 -7.22
N GLY A 264 30.83 36.41 -8.03
CA GLY A 264 31.06 36.48 -9.48
C GLY A 264 30.23 37.61 -10.10
N TYR A 265 28.91 37.45 -10.06
CA TYR A 265 27.95 38.43 -10.56
C TYR A 265 26.94 38.80 -9.46
N SER A 266 26.75 40.09 -9.20
CA SER A 266 25.76 40.61 -8.27
C SER A 266 24.75 41.51 -8.98
N CYS A 267 23.48 41.16 -8.95
CA CYS A 267 22.37 42.03 -9.34
C CYS A 267 21.78 42.66 -8.07
N SER A 268 22.38 43.75 -7.60
CA SER A 268 22.09 44.39 -6.32
C SER A 268 21.61 45.82 -6.48
N GLY A 269 20.31 46.07 -6.31
CA GLY A 269 19.70 47.41 -6.31
C GLY A 269 18.24 47.30 -6.71
N VAL A 270 17.35 48.12 -6.13
CA VAL A 270 15.87 48.01 -6.16
C VAL A 270 15.22 48.05 -7.57
N ASN A 271 16.01 48.21 -8.62
CA ASN A 271 15.58 48.12 -10.02
C ASN A 271 16.59 47.32 -10.86
N GLY A 272 17.37 46.46 -10.24
CA GLY A 272 18.39 45.65 -10.89
C GLY A 272 17.71 44.62 -11.78
N ILE A 273 17.70 44.88 -13.08
CA ILE A 273 17.16 43.96 -14.09
C ILE A 273 18.32 43.48 -14.94
N THR A 274 18.57 42.18 -14.89
CA THR A 274 19.52 41.53 -15.78
C THR A 274 18.77 40.62 -16.75
N ILE A 275 18.97 40.87 -18.05
CA ILE A 275 18.47 40.01 -19.13
C ILE A 275 19.69 39.34 -19.79
N ASN A 276 19.83 38.03 -19.60
CA ASN A 276 20.92 37.24 -20.14
C ASN A 276 20.48 36.47 -21.40
N ASN A 277 20.66 37.06 -22.57
CA ASN A 277 20.47 36.44 -23.88
C ASN A 277 21.73 35.70 -24.38
N GLY A 278 22.88 35.93 -23.74
CA GLY A 278 24.19 35.40 -24.09
C GLY A 278 24.76 34.40 -23.07
N ASN A 279 26.04 34.05 -23.22
CA ASN A 279 26.69 33.14 -22.26
C ASN A 279 27.17 33.92 -21.03
N LEU A 280 26.87 33.39 -19.84
CA LEU A 280 27.45 33.86 -18.58
C LEU A 280 28.27 32.73 -17.96
N ILE A 281 29.58 32.94 -17.83
CA ILE A 281 30.52 31.97 -17.26
C ILE A 281 31.12 32.56 -16.00
N ILE A 282 31.00 31.87 -14.88
CA ILE A 282 31.55 32.27 -13.58
C ILE A 282 32.37 31.09 -13.05
N ASN A 283 33.66 31.30 -12.84
CA ASN A 283 34.55 30.26 -12.36
C ASN A 283 35.37 30.78 -11.18
N THR A 284 35.34 30.03 -10.07
CA THR A 284 36.02 30.34 -8.81
C THR A 284 35.49 31.62 -8.16
N THR A 285 34.68 31.47 -7.10
CA THR A 285 34.26 32.62 -6.29
C THR A 285 34.44 32.37 -4.80
N GLY A 286 34.82 33.42 -4.07
CA GLY A 286 35.06 33.34 -2.63
C GLY A 286 33.79 33.16 -1.78
N LYS A 287 32.61 33.42 -2.36
CA LYS A 287 31.27 33.21 -1.78
C LYS A 287 30.30 32.68 -2.85
N GLU A 288 29.38 33.52 -3.34
CA GLU A 288 28.34 33.17 -4.31
C GLU A 288 28.83 33.26 -5.76
N GLY A 289 28.34 32.41 -6.65
CA GLY A 289 28.55 32.56 -8.09
C GLY A 289 27.73 33.75 -8.62
N LEU A 290 26.41 33.64 -8.48
CA LEU A 290 25.42 34.64 -8.89
C LEU A 290 24.55 35.05 -7.68
N TYR A 291 24.51 36.34 -7.38
CA TYR A 291 23.65 36.93 -6.35
C TYR A 291 22.54 37.77 -6.99
N VAL A 292 21.29 37.29 -6.91
CA VAL A 292 20.10 37.93 -7.50
C VAL A 292 19.29 38.61 -6.39
N GLN A 293 19.49 39.92 -6.21
CA GLN A 293 18.71 40.68 -5.22
C GLN A 293 17.31 41.05 -5.73
N ASP A 294 17.19 41.24 -7.04
CA ASP A 294 16.00 41.73 -7.74
C ASP A 294 15.62 40.75 -8.86
N LYS A 295 15.68 41.12 -10.15
CA LYS A 295 15.25 40.27 -11.26
C LYS A 295 16.40 39.81 -12.14
N PHE A 296 16.53 38.50 -12.32
CA PHE A 296 17.40 37.89 -13.31
C PHE A 296 16.60 37.02 -14.28
N GLU A 297 16.62 37.37 -15.57
CA GLU A 297 16.01 36.62 -16.65
C GLU A 297 17.08 35.92 -17.49
N ASN A 298 17.09 34.59 -17.47
CA ASN A 298 18.02 33.79 -18.25
C ASN A 298 17.37 33.26 -19.53
N HIS A 299 17.89 33.65 -20.70
CA HIS A 299 17.48 33.13 -22.01
C HIS A 299 18.54 32.25 -22.68
N ASN A 300 19.69 32.01 -22.06
CA ASN A 300 20.79 31.25 -22.64
C ASN A 300 21.60 30.51 -21.54
N ASN A 301 22.88 30.19 -21.76
CA ASN A 301 23.66 29.38 -20.82
C ASN A 301 24.24 30.21 -19.68
N VAL A 302 23.99 29.78 -18.44
CA VAL A 302 24.68 30.23 -17.24
C VAL A 302 25.49 29.06 -16.69
N ASN A 303 26.82 29.19 -16.64
CA ASN A 303 27.73 28.16 -16.14
C ASN A 303 28.51 28.68 -14.94
N ILE A 304 28.27 28.10 -13.76
CA ILE A 304 28.89 28.51 -12.50
C ILE A 304 29.71 27.34 -11.96
N LYS A 305 30.98 27.58 -11.64
CA LYS A 305 31.90 26.57 -11.13
C LYS A 305 32.68 27.04 -9.90
N ASN A 306 32.94 26.13 -8.97
CA ASN A 306 33.87 26.31 -7.85
C ASN A 306 33.51 27.51 -6.96
N THR A 307 32.31 27.51 -6.38
CA THR A 307 31.90 28.55 -5.42
C THR A 307 32.12 28.07 -3.99
N ASN A 308 32.59 28.94 -3.09
CA ASN A 308 32.78 28.57 -1.67
C ASN A 308 31.45 28.50 -0.88
N PHE A 309 30.39 29.12 -1.39
CA PHE A 309 29.05 29.16 -0.77
C PHE A 309 28.00 28.68 -1.78
N GLU A 310 26.97 29.47 -2.09
CA GLU A 310 25.94 29.10 -3.04
C GLU A 310 26.42 29.23 -4.49
N GLY A 311 25.92 28.38 -5.39
CA GLY A 311 26.07 28.64 -6.83
C GLY A 311 25.27 29.88 -7.23
N ILE A 312 23.98 29.86 -6.91
CA ILE A 312 23.05 30.98 -7.12
C ILE A 312 22.31 31.28 -5.82
N PHE A 313 22.33 32.55 -5.42
CA PHE A 313 21.54 33.07 -4.30
C PHE A 313 20.41 33.96 -4.85
N VAL A 314 19.14 33.59 -4.62
CA VAL A 314 17.95 34.30 -5.11
C VAL A 314 17.21 34.98 -3.96
N ARG A 315 16.99 36.29 -4.08
CA ARG A 315 16.20 37.13 -3.16
C ARG A 315 14.82 37.48 -3.61
N ASP A 316 14.70 37.78 -4.88
CA ASP A 316 13.45 38.17 -5.49
C ASP A 316 13.21 37.20 -6.64
N THR A 317 13.41 37.59 -7.90
CA THR A 317 12.91 36.80 -9.02
C THR A 317 14.04 36.24 -9.90
N LEU A 318 14.08 34.91 -10.05
CA LEU A 318 14.87 34.21 -11.06
C LEU A 318 13.93 33.55 -12.07
N LEU A 319 13.97 33.98 -13.33
CA LEU A 319 13.25 33.34 -14.43
C LEU A 319 14.25 32.62 -15.34
N ASN A 320 14.14 31.30 -15.46
CA ASN A 320 14.98 30.51 -16.34
C ASN A 320 14.21 30.04 -17.57
N HIS A 321 14.60 30.51 -18.75
CA HIS A 321 14.07 30.09 -20.05
C HIS A 321 14.99 29.09 -20.77
N HIS A 322 16.23 28.88 -20.29
CA HIS A 322 17.21 28.01 -20.95
C HIS A 322 18.03 27.22 -19.92
N THR A 323 19.37 27.22 -19.97
CA THR A 323 20.19 26.28 -19.20
C THR A 323 20.95 26.99 -18.10
N ILE A 324 20.81 26.50 -16.88
CA ILE A 324 21.66 26.85 -15.74
C ILE A 324 22.46 25.60 -15.37
N THR A 325 23.78 25.73 -15.27
CA THR A 325 24.68 24.68 -14.76
C THR A 325 25.45 25.22 -13.57
N VAL A 326 25.36 24.53 -12.43
CA VAL A 326 26.15 24.80 -11.23
C VAL A 326 26.98 23.56 -10.91
N ASP A 327 28.30 23.70 -10.78
CA ASP A 327 29.21 22.61 -10.43
C ASP A 327 30.16 23.02 -9.30
N ASN A 328 30.23 22.20 -8.25
CA ASN A 328 31.09 22.39 -7.09
C ASN A 328 30.75 23.67 -6.29
N SER A 329 29.66 23.61 -5.52
CA SER A 329 29.23 24.69 -4.61
C SER A 329 29.46 24.30 -3.14
N GLY A 330 30.07 25.18 -2.35
CA GLY A 330 30.38 24.93 -0.93
C GLY A 330 29.18 24.93 0.02
N SER A 331 27.99 25.31 -0.45
CA SER A 331 26.71 25.22 0.25
C SER A 331 25.66 24.59 -0.68
N SER A 332 24.67 25.37 -1.13
CA SER A 332 23.61 24.93 -2.05
C SER A 332 23.91 25.29 -3.50
N GLY A 333 23.49 24.46 -4.45
CA GLY A 333 23.58 24.81 -5.88
C GLY A 333 22.75 26.06 -6.19
N ILE A 334 21.49 26.05 -5.77
CA ILE A 334 20.59 27.22 -5.81
C ILE A 334 19.92 27.39 -4.45
N LEU A 335 19.93 28.61 -3.91
CA LEU A 335 19.22 28.99 -2.68
C LEU A 335 18.17 30.08 -2.98
N VAL A 336 16.90 29.79 -2.68
CA VAL A 336 15.77 30.73 -2.79
C VAL A 336 15.37 31.16 -1.37
N ALA A 337 15.90 32.29 -0.89
CA ALA A 337 16.09 32.49 0.57
C ALA A 337 14.96 33.23 1.32
N TRP A 338 14.18 34.07 0.65
CA TRP A 338 13.29 35.05 1.31
C TRP A 338 11.82 34.87 0.96
N SER A 339 10.92 35.43 1.76
CA SER A 339 9.45 35.32 1.61
C SER A 339 8.88 36.07 0.39
N THR A 340 9.74 36.69 -0.41
CA THR A 340 9.37 37.30 -1.70
C THR A 340 10.09 36.62 -2.85
N SER A 341 10.96 35.64 -2.56
CA SER A 341 11.76 34.99 -3.58
C SER A 341 10.88 34.05 -4.42
N PHE A 342 11.09 34.10 -5.73
CA PHE A 342 10.37 33.34 -6.73
C PHE A 342 11.37 32.79 -7.75
N PHE A 343 11.42 31.47 -7.87
CA PHE A 343 12.19 30.81 -8.92
C PHE A 343 11.26 30.03 -9.84
N ASP A 344 11.28 30.37 -11.13
CA ASP A 344 10.51 29.68 -12.16
C ASP A 344 11.45 29.10 -13.23
N ASN A 345 11.48 27.77 -13.31
CA ASN A 345 12.15 27.03 -14.37
C ASN A 345 11.13 26.72 -15.47
N LEU A 346 11.05 27.58 -16.48
CA LEU A 346 10.00 27.56 -17.48
C LEU A 346 10.06 26.33 -18.39
N LEU A 347 8.98 26.12 -19.16
CA LEU A 347 8.87 24.98 -20.08
C LEU A 347 10.04 24.95 -21.08
N GLY A 348 10.74 23.82 -21.12
CA GLY A 348 11.92 23.62 -21.98
C GLY A 348 13.25 24.07 -21.37
N ALA A 349 13.22 24.79 -20.24
CA ALA A 349 14.40 25.19 -19.51
C ALA A 349 15.00 24.02 -18.71
N LYS A 350 16.30 24.10 -18.43
CA LYS A 350 17.10 23.05 -17.78
C LYS A 350 17.94 23.61 -16.65
N VAL A 351 17.99 22.88 -15.55
CA VAL A 351 18.88 23.17 -14.42
C VAL A 351 19.68 21.93 -14.10
N PHE A 352 21.01 22.03 -14.21
CA PHE A 352 21.95 20.98 -13.86
C PHE A 352 22.76 21.42 -12.63
N ILE A 353 22.73 20.61 -11.58
CA ILE A 353 23.48 20.87 -10.35
C ILE A 353 24.35 19.67 -10.04
N TYR A 354 25.66 19.90 -9.98
CA TYR A 354 26.68 18.90 -9.70
C TYR A 354 27.45 19.29 -8.44
N ASN A 355 27.69 18.33 -7.55
CA ASN A 355 28.62 18.46 -6.42
C ASN A 355 28.30 19.65 -5.48
N SER A 356 27.17 19.58 -4.76
CA SER A 356 26.84 20.58 -3.73
C SER A 356 27.08 20.04 -2.32
N ALA A 357 27.72 20.83 -1.45
CA ALA A 357 28.08 20.40 -0.09
C ALA A 357 26.89 20.30 0.87
N VAL A 358 25.77 20.97 0.58
CA VAL A 358 24.54 20.91 1.38
C VAL A 358 23.38 20.41 0.52
N ALA A 359 22.75 21.27 -0.27
CA ALA A 359 21.60 20.92 -1.09
C ALA A 359 21.84 21.17 -2.59
N GLY A 360 21.18 20.41 -3.46
CA GLY A 360 21.08 20.84 -4.86
C GLY A 360 20.30 22.15 -4.94
N ILE A 361 19.07 22.13 -4.41
CA ILE A 361 18.21 23.32 -4.28
C ILE A 361 17.77 23.46 -2.83
N GLU A 362 17.97 24.64 -2.23
CA GLU A 362 17.33 25.03 -0.97
C GLU A 362 16.22 26.05 -1.27
N ASN A 363 14.95 25.67 -1.11
CA ASN A 363 13.80 26.54 -1.30
C ASN A 363 13.21 26.99 0.04
N ALA A 364 13.17 28.29 0.30
CA ALA A 364 12.52 28.87 1.47
C ALA A 364 11.18 29.56 1.18
N HIS A 365 10.79 29.64 -0.10
CA HIS A 365 9.55 30.30 -0.50
C HIS A 365 8.91 29.61 -1.71
N PHE A 366 8.93 30.24 -2.89
CA PHE A 366 8.20 29.77 -4.06
C PHE A 366 9.12 29.27 -5.17
N LEU A 367 8.88 28.04 -5.60
CA LEU A 367 9.57 27.43 -6.73
C LEU A 367 8.55 26.73 -7.63
N GLU A 368 8.53 27.11 -8.91
CA GLU A 368 7.77 26.45 -9.97
C GLU A 368 8.73 25.81 -10.98
N ASN A 369 8.56 24.52 -11.24
CA ASN A 369 9.31 23.81 -12.26
C ASN A 369 8.39 23.33 -13.39
N HIS A 370 8.52 23.93 -14.57
CA HIS A 370 7.90 23.47 -15.82
C HIS A 370 8.89 22.77 -16.76
N GLY A 371 10.20 22.84 -16.47
CA GLY A 371 11.28 22.27 -17.26
C GLY A 371 11.91 21.01 -16.65
N GLU A 372 13.21 20.84 -16.89
CA GLU A 372 14.04 19.74 -16.37
C GLU A 372 14.93 20.26 -15.23
N ILE A 373 14.91 19.59 -14.08
CA ILE A 373 15.86 19.78 -12.99
C ILE A 373 16.61 18.46 -12.78
N PHE A 374 17.93 18.51 -12.88
CA PHE A 374 18.81 17.38 -12.65
C PHE A 374 19.83 17.72 -11.57
N ILE A 375 19.86 16.91 -10.51
CA ILE A 375 20.72 17.09 -9.35
C ILE A 375 21.53 15.83 -9.15
N GLU A 376 22.85 15.96 -9.13
CA GLU A 376 23.79 14.88 -8.89
C GLU A 376 24.84 15.32 -7.86
N ASN A 377 25.18 14.42 -6.95
CA ASN A 377 26.18 14.69 -5.91
C ASN A 377 25.87 15.84 -4.94
N ALA A 378 24.60 16.02 -4.55
CA ALA A 378 24.27 16.82 -3.38
C ALA A 378 24.52 16.01 -2.09
N THR A 379 25.30 16.58 -1.17
CA THR A 379 25.87 15.86 -0.02
C THR A 379 24.83 15.60 1.08
N LEU A 380 23.93 16.55 1.35
CA LEU A 380 22.88 16.40 2.37
C LEU A 380 21.51 16.09 1.76
N GLN A 381 21.06 16.87 0.78
CA GLN A 381 19.72 16.72 0.18
C GLN A 381 19.71 17.09 -1.31
N GLY A 382 18.89 16.42 -2.10
CA GLY A 382 18.62 16.88 -3.48
C GLY A 382 17.89 18.23 -3.44
N ILE A 383 16.71 18.24 -2.83
CA ILE A 383 15.89 19.42 -2.63
C ILE A 383 15.55 19.56 -1.14
N LEU A 384 15.90 20.71 -0.58
CA LEU A 384 15.62 21.10 0.80
C LEU A 384 14.58 22.22 0.81
N CYS A 385 13.36 21.93 1.26
CA CYS A 385 12.37 22.99 1.44
C CYS A 385 12.29 23.38 2.92
N ARG A 386 12.78 24.58 3.28
CA ARG A 386 12.80 25.07 4.67
C ARG A 386 12.04 26.37 4.84
N LEU A 387 11.07 26.39 5.73
CA LEU A 387 10.47 27.63 6.22
C LEU A 387 11.47 28.40 7.09
N LYS A 388 12.13 29.43 6.53
CA LYS A 388 12.94 30.37 7.33
C LYS A 388 12.12 31.49 7.97
N ASN A 389 10.86 31.74 7.56
CA ASN A 389 9.96 32.74 8.18
C ASN A 389 8.47 32.43 7.92
N LEU A 390 7.64 32.56 8.97
CA LEU A 390 6.27 32.03 9.15
C LEU A 390 5.17 32.57 8.21
N THR A 391 5.14 32.21 6.92
CA THR A 391 3.92 32.38 6.12
C THR A 391 3.44 31.04 5.58
N SER A 392 2.12 30.80 5.61
CA SER A 392 1.49 29.54 5.18
C SER A 392 1.56 29.30 3.66
N GLU A 393 2.10 30.25 2.90
CA GLU A 393 1.99 30.33 1.43
C GLU A 393 3.20 29.78 0.66
N SER A 394 4.30 29.37 1.33
CA SER A 394 5.44 28.75 0.64
C SER A 394 5.04 27.41 0.01
N GLU A 395 5.29 27.26 -1.29
CA GLU A 395 4.95 26.08 -2.09
C GLU A 395 6.09 25.74 -3.07
N PHE A 396 6.36 24.45 -3.24
CA PHE A 396 7.13 23.91 -4.36
C PHE A 396 6.15 23.22 -5.30
N LYS A 397 6.04 23.69 -6.55
CA LYS A 397 5.22 23.01 -7.57
C LYS A 397 6.09 22.43 -8.67
N ASN A 398 5.88 21.15 -8.95
CA ASN A 398 6.52 20.46 -10.07
C ASN A 398 5.50 20.14 -11.16
N PHE A 399 5.62 20.79 -12.31
CA PHE A 399 4.93 20.46 -13.56
C PHE A 399 5.82 19.70 -14.55
N GLY A 400 7.14 19.73 -14.39
CA GLY A 400 8.13 19.12 -15.28
C GLY A 400 8.85 17.90 -14.71
N ASP A 401 10.08 17.68 -15.15
CA ASP A 401 10.91 16.53 -14.76
C ASP A 401 11.91 16.93 -13.67
N ILE A 402 11.94 16.19 -12.56
CA ILE A 402 12.95 16.32 -11.50
C ILE A 402 13.66 14.99 -11.36
N ASN A 403 14.97 14.98 -11.58
CA ASN A 403 15.84 13.81 -11.43
C ASN A 403 16.90 14.07 -10.37
N ILE A 404 16.84 13.33 -9.28
CA ILE A 404 17.81 13.40 -8.17
C ILE A 404 18.59 12.09 -8.15
N LYS A 405 19.91 12.17 -8.33
CA LYS A 405 20.84 11.02 -8.31
C LYS A 405 21.90 11.19 -7.21
N LYS A 406 22.44 10.04 -6.79
CA LYS A 406 23.42 9.87 -5.71
C LYS A 406 24.55 10.90 -5.71
N GLY A 407 25.02 11.25 -4.50
CA GLY A 407 26.36 11.77 -4.20
C GLY A 407 27.33 10.78 -3.56
N PRO A 408 28.65 10.88 -3.81
CA PRO A 408 29.65 9.89 -3.45
C PRO A 408 29.84 9.71 -1.93
N TYR A 409 29.36 10.62 -1.10
CA TYR A 409 29.48 10.55 0.35
C TYR A 409 28.12 10.33 0.99
N GLY A 410 27.95 9.16 1.61
CA GLY A 410 26.84 8.95 2.51
C GLY A 410 27.02 9.83 3.75
N VAL A 411 26.30 10.94 3.79
CA VAL A 411 26.25 11.82 4.95
C VAL A 411 25.03 11.48 5.78
N ASP A 412 25.32 11.29 7.06
CA ASP A 412 24.38 11.11 8.17
C ASP A 412 23.31 12.22 8.13
N TYR A 413 22.04 11.79 8.13
CA TYR A 413 20.81 12.61 8.12
C TYR A 413 20.40 13.22 6.75
N LEU A 414 19.22 12.77 6.27
CA LEU A 414 18.22 13.50 5.45
C LEU A 414 18.03 13.05 3.98
N GLY A 415 16.79 13.17 3.50
CA GLY A 415 16.28 12.51 2.29
C GLY A 415 16.43 13.27 0.97
N GLY A 416 15.97 12.66 -0.14
CA GLY A 416 15.97 13.28 -1.48
C GLY A 416 15.16 14.56 -1.55
N ILE A 417 13.98 14.57 -0.94
CA ILE A 417 13.20 15.78 -0.62
C ILE A 417 12.95 15.81 0.88
N ASN A 418 13.29 16.90 1.56
CA ASN A 418 12.82 17.19 2.92
C ASN A 418 11.91 18.41 2.89
N ASP A 419 10.62 18.16 3.06
CA ASP A 419 9.60 19.18 2.85
C ASP A 419 9.02 19.70 4.16
N ASP A 420 9.50 20.86 4.60
CA ASP A 420 8.86 21.65 5.66
C ASP A 420 7.82 22.64 5.10
N ILE A 421 7.70 22.78 3.76
CA ILE A 421 6.68 23.60 3.08
C ILE A 421 5.68 22.69 2.36
N SER A 422 4.77 23.22 1.53
CA SER A 422 3.87 22.34 0.78
C SER A 422 4.52 21.95 -0.56
N PHE A 423 4.75 20.67 -0.82
CA PHE A 423 5.23 20.14 -2.10
C PHE A 423 4.08 19.56 -2.92
N ARG A 424 3.95 20.04 -4.15
CA ARG A 424 2.93 19.58 -5.08
C ARG A 424 3.59 19.06 -6.36
N ASN A 425 3.51 17.75 -6.58
CA ASN A 425 3.81 17.16 -7.88
C ASN A 425 2.55 17.17 -8.74
N GLU A 426 2.46 18.10 -9.68
CA GLU A 426 1.27 18.27 -10.53
C GLU A 426 1.11 17.12 -11.52
N SER A 427 -0.05 17.05 -12.19
CA SER A 427 -0.40 15.91 -13.05
C SER A 427 0.59 15.60 -14.18
N SER A 428 1.31 16.62 -14.68
CA SER A 428 2.39 16.46 -15.67
C SER A 428 3.77 16.25 -15.05
N GLY A 429 3.91 16.42 -13.74
CA GLY A 429 5.16 16.35 -13.03
C GLY A 429 5.67 14.92 -12.88
N HIS A 430 6.94 14.70 -13.21
CA HIS A 430 7.67 13.48 -12.92
C HIS A 430 8.77 13.75 -11.89
N LEU A 431 8.71 13.03 -10.78
CA LEU A 431 9.73 13.06 -9.75
C LEU A 431 10.45 11.71 -9.72
N ASN A 432 11.74 11.70 -10.03
CA ASN A 432 12.59 10.53 -10.00
C ASN A 432 13.72 10.71 -8.98
N ILE A 433 13.72 9.90 -7.94
CA ILE A 433 14.70 9.93 -6.87
C ILE A 433 15.40 8.58 -6.84
N ASP A 434 16.70 8.58 -7.12
CA ASP A 434 17.49 7.36 -7.14
C ASP A 434 18.67 7.44 -6.17
N SER A 435 18.88 6.35 -5.43
CA SER A 435 20.08 6.10 -4.65
C SER A 435 20.30 7.05 -3.46
N THR A 436 19.26 7.22 -2.64
CA THR A 436 19.30 7.99 -1.37
C THR A 436 19.83 7.14 -0.21
N THR A 437 20.49 7.77 0.78
CA THR A 437 21.06 7.06 1.94
C THR A 437 20.11 6.92 3.14
N VAL A 438 19.10 7.79 3.24
CA VAL A 438 18.14 7.77 4.36
C VAL A 438 16.72 7.65 3.83
N ASN A 439 16.15 8.72 3.27
CA ASN A 439 14.79 8.72 2.74
C ASN A 439 14.79 9.13 1.27
N GLY A 440 13.90 8.57 0.45
CA GLY A 440 13.63 9.14 -0.87
C GLY A 440 12.93 10.49 -0.71
N VAL A 441 11.75 10.47 -0.09
CA VAL A 441 11.02 11.67 0.31
C VAL A 441 10.75 11.62 1.81
N ARG A 442 10.99 12.73 2.51
CA ARG A 442 10.56 12.97 3.88
C ARG A 442 9.68 14.21 3.89
N ASN A 443 8.40 14.02 4.18
CA ASN A 443 7.43 15.10 4.21
C ASN A 443 7.03 15.44 5.65
N THR A 444 7.18 16.69 6.07
CA THR A 444 6.73 17.19 7.37
C THR A 444 5.50 18.11 7.27
N LYS A 445 5.01 18.41 6.05
CA LYS A 445 3.81 19.24 5.81
C LYS A 445 2.93 18.68 4.67
N ASP A 446 2.37 19.47 3.76
CA ASP A 446 1.48 18.94 2.71
C ASP A 446 2.28 18.40 1.54
N PHE A 447 2.17 17.11 1.27
CA PHE A 447 2.64 16.54 0.01
C PHE A 447 1.46 16.07 -0.82
N LEU A 448 1.27 16.68 -1.97
CA LEU A 448 0.20 16.38 -2.91
C LEU A 448 0.83 15.81 -4.19
N ASN A 449 0.54 14.54 -4.48
CA ASN A 449 1.02 13.90 -5.70
C ASN A 449 -0.14 13.70 -6.68
N TYR A 450 -0.20 14.52 -7.73
CA TYR A 450 -1.09 14.34 -8.89
C TYR A 450 -0.38 13.64 -10.06
N GLY A 451 0.94 13.75 -10.16
CA GLY A 451 1.75 13.17 -11.23
C GLY A 451 2.34 11.79 -10.91
N TYR A 452 3.54 11.54 -11.43
CA TYR A 452 4.29 10.29 -11.21
C TYR A 452 5.51 10.55 -10.31
N THR A 453 5.58 9.84 -9.18
CA THR A 453 6.74 9.83 -8.29
C THR A 453 7.36 8.44 -8.29
N TYR A 454 8.64 8.33 -8.68
CA TYR A 454 9.44 7.12 -8.64
C TYR A 454 10.61 7.28 -7.68
N ILE A 455 10.73 6.35 -6.74
CA ILE A 455 11.78 6.31 -5.74
C ILE A 455 12.47 4.96 -5.82
N SER A 456 13.77 4.96 -6.14
CA SER A 456 14.56 3.74 -6.25
C SER A 456 15.83 3.73 -5.39
N ASN A 457 16.24 2.54 -4.96
CA ASN A 457 17.53 2.30 -4.26
C ASN A 457 17.74 3.19 -3.02
N SER A 458 16.67 3.52 -2.27
CA SER A 458 16.79 4.23 -1.00
C SER A 458 17.30 3.28 0.08
N LEU A 459 18.38 3.60 0.79
CA LEU A 459 18.92 2.78 1.88
C LEU A 459 18.11 2.86 3.19
N GLY A 460 17.10 3.72 3.29
CA GLY A 460 16.13 3.71 4.39
C GLY A 460 14.71 3.67 3.87
N VAL A 461 13.90 4.70 4.14
CA VAL A 461 12.50 4.74 3.71
C VAL A 461 12.40 5.22 2.26
N GLY A 462 11.53 4.63 1.44
CA GLY A 462 11.21 5.23 0.14
C GLY A 462 10.50 6.58 0.32
N PHE A 463 9.33 6.54 0.94
CA PHE A 463 8.51 7.71 1.26
C PHE A 463 8.14 7.73 2.75
N GLU A 464 8.65 8.70 3.50
CA GLU A 464 8.32 8.90 4.92
C GLU A 464 7.41 10.12 5.10
N ASN A 465 6.18 9.88 5.54
CA ASN A 465 5.27 10.93 5.97
C ASN A 465 5.33 11.12 7.49
N VAL A 466 5.84 12.28 7.89
CA VAL A 466 5.82 12.78 9.27
C VAL A 466 5.02 14.08 9.39
N SER A 467 4.13 14.38 8.44
CA SER A 467 3.29 15.58 8.49
C SER A 467 2.16 15.53 9.53
N PRO A 468 1.88 16.65 10.24
CA PRO A 468 0.68 16.79 11.06
C PRO A 468 -0.60 16.97 10.23
N GLU A 469 -0.51 17.04 8.91
CA GLU A 469 -1.62 17.24 7.97
C GLU A 469 -2.02 15.93 7.24
N ASN A 470 -3.17 15.93 6.55
CA ASN A 470 -3.58 14.78 5.76
C ASN A 470 -2.74 14.72 4.48
N TYR A 471 -2.29 13.52 4.13
CA TYR A 471 -1.61 13.28 2.86
C TYR A 471 -2.59 12.72 1.83
N TYR A 472 -2.52 13.23 0.59
CA TYR A 472 -3.34 12.75 -0.51
C TYR A 472 -2.47 12.36 -1.71
N ASN A 473 -2.53 11.08 -2.10
CA ASN A 473 -2.03 10.61 -3.39
C ASN A 473 -3.17 10.58 -4.40
N TYR A 474 -3.07 11.41 -5.44
CA TYR A 474 -3.97 11.48 -6.60
C TYR A 474 -3.37 10.80 -7.84
N GLY A 475 -2.05 10.71 -7.93
CA GLY A 475 -1.31 10.16 -9.06
C GLY A 475 -0.75 8.76 -8.79
N THR A 476 0.47 8.52 -9.25
CA THR A 476 1.19 7.26 -9.01
C THR A 476 2.40 7.50 -8.12
N LEU A 477 2.50 6.72 -7.04
CA LEU A 477 3.68 6.63 -6.18
C LEU A 477 4.29 5.23 -6.36
N HIS A 478 5.46 5.16 -6.95
CA HIS A 478 6.17 3.93 -7.23
C HIS A 478 7.50 3.89 -6.45
N ILE A 479 7.62 2.95 -5.53
CA ILE A 479 8.80 2.75 -4.68
C ILE A 479 9.41 1.38 -5.00
N SER A 480 10.68 1.36 -5.37
CA SER A 480 11.39 0.14 -5.77
C SER A 480 12.71 0.01 -5.02
N LYS A 481 13.04 -1.16 -4.47
CA LYS A 481 14.33 -1.42 -3.79
C LYS A 481 14.62 -0.46 -2.63
N GLY A 482 13.64 -0.22 -1.75
CA GLY A 482 13.84 0.52 -0.50
C GLY A 482 14.40 -0.39 0.60
N ALA A 483 15.47 0.01 1.28
CA ALA A 483 16.20 -0.87 2.20
C ALA A 483 15.66 -0.92 3.63
N ASN A 484 14.57 -0.20 3.93
CA ASN A 484 13.73 -0.47 5.10
C ASN A 484 12.26 -0.56 4.66
N GLU A 485 11.48 0.50 4.88
CA GLU A 485 10.08 0.57 4.48
C GLU A 485 9.91 1.25 3.11
N GLY A 486 8.97 0.77 2.29
CA GLY A 486 8.63 1.45 1.03
C GLY A 486 7.96 2.78 1.33
N LEU A 487 6.79 2.72 1.96
CA LEU A 487 6.04 3.87 2.45
C LEU A 487 5.88 3.77 3.96
N LYS A 488 6.26 4.82 4.69
CA LYS A 488 6.14 4.88 6.15
C LYS A 488 5.31 6.08 6.58
N HIS A 489 4.17 5.86 7.21
CA HIS A 489 3.32 6.91 7.80
C HIS A 489 3.35 6.82 9.32
N VAL A 490 3.98 7.79 10.00
CA VAL A 490 4.32 7.66 11.44
C VAL A 490 3.45 8.54 12.38
N GLN A 491 2.58 9.40 11.86
CA GLN A 491 1.99 10.51 12.63
C GLN A 491 0.72 10.20 13.44
N LYS A 492 0.53 10.97 14.54
CA LYS A 492 -0.47 10.69 15.61
C LYS A 492 -1.88 11.22 15.36
N THR A 493 -2.12 12.10 14.38
CA THR A 493 -3.39 12.84 14.27
C THR A 493 -4.11 12.74 12.93
N LYS A 494 -3.44 12.38 11.82
CA LYS A 494 -4.00 12.48 10.46
C LYS A 494 -3.79 11.23 9.60
N SER A 495 -4.55 11.18 8.50
CA SER A 495 -4.64 10.01 7.61
C SER A 495 -3.77 10.16 6.38
N PHE A 496 -3.21 9.04 5.93
CA PHE A 496 -2.74 8.90 4.55
C PHE A 496 -3.92 8.44 3.68
N VAL A 497 -4.21 9.15 2.59
CA VAL A 497 -5.32 8.84 1.70
C VAL A 497 -4.81 8.56 0.28
N ASN A 498 -4.91 7.31 -0.17
CA ASN A 498 -4.75 6.98 -1.58
C ASN A 498 -6.11 7.16 -2.26
N VAL A 499 -6.32 8.23 -3.03
CA VAL A 499 -7.66 8.55 -3.54
C VAL A 499 -8.06 7.63 -4.70
N SER A 500 -9.32 7.70 -5.13
CA SER A 500 -9.81 6.89 -6.24
C SER A 500 -9.06 7.20 -7.53
N GLY A 501 -8.65 6.16 -8.28
CA GLY A 501 -7.83 6.26 -9.49
C GLY A 501 -6.32 6.34 -9.23
N ALA A 502 -5.89 6.69 -8.02
CA ALA A 502 -4.48 6.77 -7.66
C ALA A 502 -3.85 5.38 -7.45
N LYS A 503 -2.53 5.29 -7.63
CA LYS A 503 -1.77 4.04 -7.55
C LYS A 503 -0.61 4.16 -6.58
N ILE A 504 -0.42 3.12 -5.78
CA ILE A 504 0.80 2.89 -5.00
C ILE A 504 1.39 1.56 -5.46
N ILE A 505 2.63 1.59 -5.92
CA ILE A 505 3.39 0.42 -6.35
C ILE A 505 4.61 0.33 -5.44
N ALA A 506 4.77 -0.79 -4.73
CA ALA A 506 5.91 -1.00 -3.84
C ALA A 506 6.56 -2.37 -4.11
N ASP A 507 7.76 -2.34 -4.69
CA ASP A 507 8.45 -3.53 -5.15
C ASP A 507 9.81 -3.70 -4.45
N SER A 508 10.08 -4.90 -3.94
CA SER A 508 11.38 -5.31 -3.39
C SER A 508 11.89 -4.43 -2.23
N THR A 509 11.07 -4.17 -1.21
CA THR A 509 11.48 -3.46 0.01
C THR A 509 12.06 -4.40 1.07
N ASP A 510 13.02 -3.98 1.88
CA ASP A 510 13.72 -4.87 2.83
C ASP A 510 12.96 -5.17 4.14
N LEU A 511 11.98 -4.36 4.52
CA LEU A 511 11.06 -4.64 5.62
C LEU A 511 9.62 -4.70 5.10
N SER A 512 8.87 -3.62 5.32
CA SER A 512 7.45 -3.52 5.01
C SER A 512 7.25 -2.64 3.78
N ALA A 513 6.48 -3.10 2.79
CA ALA A 513 6.22 -2.29 1.61
C ALA A 513 5.45 -1.02 1.99
N ILE A 514 4.49 -1.17 2.90
CA ILE A 514 3.76 -0.08 3.53
C ILE A 514 3.74 -0.29 5.04
N TYR A 515 4.18 0.71 5.79
CA TYR A 515 4.10 0.79 7.24
C TYR A 515 3.19 1.94 7.66
N VAL A 516 2.14 1.63 8.43
CA VAL A 516 1.15 2.59 8.92
C VAL A 516 1.16 2.55 10.45
N SER A 517 1.53 3.65 11.10
CA SER A 517 1.37 3.76 12.56
C SER A 517 -0.02 4.26 12.93
N LYS A 518 -0.73 4.97 12.05
CA LYS A 518 -2.07 5.50 12.35
C LYS A 518 -3.15 5.13 11.35
N LYS A 519 -3.69 6.10 10.60
CA LYS A 519 -4.82 5.87 9.72
C LYS A 519 -4.35 5.86 8.28
N MET A 520 -4.72 4.82 7.55
CA MET A 520 -4.59 4.77 6.11
C MET A 520 -5.95 4.46 5.49
N ILE A 521 -6.34 5.26 4.50
CA ILE A 521 -7.54 5.05 3.69
C ILE A 521 -7.08 4.76 2.27
N ASN A 522 -7.41 3.57 1.76
CA ASN A 522 -7.16 3.21 0.38
C ASN A 522 -8.46 3.23 -0.43
N ASN A 523 -8.64 4.22 -1.29
CA ASN A 523 -9.71 4.30 -2.29
C ASN A 523 -9.21 3.96 -3.70
N GLY A 524 -7.90 3.86 -3.91
CA GLY A 524 -7.24 3.59 -5.19
C GLY A 524 -6.73 2.15 -5.31
N THR A 525 -5.59 1.99 -5.98
CA THR A 525 -4.91 0.70 -6.17
C THR A 525 -3.60 0.67 -5.38
N ILE A 526 -3.36 -0.41 -4.62
CA ILE A 526 -2.08 -0.74 -4.00
C ILE A 526 -1.60 -2.06 -4.60
N SER A 527 -0.41 -2.06 -5.18
CA SER A 527 0.25 -3.25 -5.74
C SER A 527 1.61 -3.44 -5.08
N ILE A 528 1.83 -4.59 -4.45
CA ILE A 528 3.03 -4.89 -3.69
C ILE A 528 3.66 -6.19 -4.21
N THR A 529 4.96 -6.16 -4.52
CA THR A 529 5.69 -7.32 -5.02
C THR A 529 6.99 -7.56 -4.24
N ARG A 530 7.11 -8.73 -3.63
CA ARG A 530 8.34 -9.23 -2.96
C ARG A 530 8.95 -8.30 -1.90
N PRO A 531 8.21 -7.75 -0.93
CA PRO A 531 8.83 -7.21 0.26
C PRO A 531 9.48 -8.35 1.07
N SER A 532 10.64 -8.06 1.64
CA SER A 532 11.46 -8.98 2.41
C SER A 532 10.88 -9.31 3.79
N LYS A 533 9.84 -8.60 4.26
CA LYS A 533 9.13 -8.95 5.50
C LYS A 533 7.61 -8.93 5.32
N HIS A 534 6.99 -7.75 5.27
CA HIS A 534 5.54 -7.60 5.23
C HIS A 534 5.09 -6.84 3.97
N GLY A 535 3.92 -7.17 3.44
CA GLY A 535 3.29 -6.31 2.43
C GLY A 535 2.83 -5.00 3.08
N ILE A 536 1.84 -5.11 3.97
CA ILE A 536 1.33 -4.00 4.75
C ILE A 536 1.55 -4.32 6.23
N GLU A 537 2.15 -3.40 6.98
CA GLU A 537 2.29 -3.45 8.43
C GLU A 537 1.54 -2.28 9.06
N ASN A 538 0.44 -2.55 9.75
CA ASN A 538 -0.34 -1.58 10.51
C ASN A 538 -0.04 -1.73 12.01
N TYR A 539 0.55 -0.72 12.64
CA TYR A 539 1.07 -0.84 14.01
C TYR A 539 0.24 -0.14 15.08
N GLN A 540 -0.58 0.89 14.82
CA GLN A 540 -1.31 1.51 15.95
C GLN A 540 -2.76 1.90 15.72
N ASN A 541 -3.36 1.89 14.52
CA ASN A 541 -4.77 2.34 14.36
C ASN A 541 -5.54 1.72 13.17
N GLU A 542 -6.38 2.53 12.52
CA GLU A 542 -7.39 2.16 11.52
C GLU A 542 -6.79 2.00 10.12
N PHE A 543 -7.03 0.84 9.50
CA PHE A 543 -6.78 0.66 8.07
C PHE A 543 -8.11 0.43 7.37
N GLU A 544 -8.47 1.32 6.46
CA GLU A 544 -9.73 1.26 5.72
C GLU A 544 -9.44 1.04 4.23
N ASN A 545 -9.90 -0.08 3.69
CA ASN A 545 -9.80 -0.38 2.27
C ASN A 545 -11.17 -0.27 1.59
N ASN A 546 -11.29 0.74 0.72
CA ASN A 546 -12.39 0.94 -0.22
C ASN A 546 -12.00 0.61 -1.68
N GLY A 547 -10.71 0.39 -1.94
CA GLY A 547 -10.14 0.17 -3.27
C GLY A 547 -9.57 -1.24 -3.46
N PHE A 548 -8.55 -1.37 -4.31
CA PHE A 548 -7.91 -2.63 -4.65
C PHE A 548 -6.54 -2.76 -3.98
N ILE A 549 -6.30 -3.88 -3.30
CA ILE A 549 -5.00 -4.24 -2.73
C ILE A 549 -4.57 -5.58 -3.33
N GLN A 550 -3.40 -5.61 -3.94
CA GLN A 550 -2.76 -6.84 -4.42
C GLN A 550 -1.36 -6.97 -3.84
N ILE A 551 -1.10 -8.12 -3.20
CA ILE A 551 0.20 -8.48 -2.64
C ILE A 551 0.60 -9.82 -3.27
N ASN A 552 1.55 -9.79 -4.21
CA ASN A 552 1.89 -10.96 -5.02
C ASN A 552 2.79 -11.98 -4.31
N SER A 553 3.53 -11.52 -3.30
CA SER A 553 4.39 -12.32 -2.44
C SER A 553 4.89 -11.42 -1.32
N SER A 554 5.20 -11.97 -0.15
CA SER A 554 6.02 -11.37 0.91
C SER A 554 6.80 -12.49 1.61
N GLN A 555 7.84 -12.22 2.41
CA GLN A 555 8.55 -13.32 3.09
C GLN A 555 7.91 -13.75 4.42
N MET A 556 7.20 -12.86 5.12
CA MET A 556 6.51 -13.18 6.37
C MET A 556 5.00 -13.08 6.24
N ALA A 557 4.45 -11.86 6.22
CA ALA A 557 3.01 -11.63 6.21
C ALA A 557 2.57 -10.82 4.98
N GLY A 558 1.44 -11.14 4.37
CA GLY A 558 0.83 -10.24 3.38
C GLY A 558 0.40 -8.95 4.05
N VAL A 559 -0.42 -9.08 5.09
CA VAL A 559 -0.82 -7.99 5.99
C VAL A 559 -0.54 -8.38 7.43
N LEU A 560 0.15 -7.52 8.17
CA LEU A 560 0.36 -7.63 9.61
C LEU A 560 -0.28 -6.42 10.29
N ASN A 561 -1.22 -6.64 11.20
CA ASN A 561 -1.79 -5.61 12.05
C ASN A 561 -1.43 -5.93 13.51
N ASP A 562 -0.33 -5.36 14.02
CA ASP A 562 0.54 -5.99 15.05
C ASP A 562 0.37 -5.49 16.50
N LYS A 563 -0.59 -4.63 16.84
CA LYS A 563 -0.65 -4.05 18.19
C LYS A 563 -1.95 -4.31 18.93
N ASN A 564 -1.80 -4.81 20.16
CA ASN A 564 -2.88 -5.14 21.11
C ASN A 564 -3.64 -3.93 21.67
N THR A 565 -3.68 -2.79 20.98
CA THR A 565 -4.57 -1.69 21.35
C THR A 565 -5.99 -2.06 20.93
N ILE A 566 -6.93 -2.05 21.87
CA ILE A 566 -8.33 -2.46 21.70
C ILE A 566 -9.02 -1.67 20.56
N ASP A 567 -8.52 -0.46 20.25
CA ASP A 567 -9.15 0.47 19.31
C ASP A 567 -8.69 0.32 17.85
N GLY A 568 -7.71 -0.55 17.55
CA GLY A 568 -7.28 -0.76 16.16
C GLY A 568 -8.34 -1.52 15.36
N MET A 569 -8.66 -1.07 14.15
CA MET A 569 -9.60 -1.74 13.25
C MET A 569 -8.97 -1.90 11.86
N PHE A 570 -8.99 -3.13 11.34
CA PHE A 570 -8.76 -3.35 9.91
C PHE A 570 -10.13 -3.55 9.27
N GLU A 571 -10.49 -2.68 8.33
CA GLU A 571 -11.78 -2.69 7.65
C GLU A 571 -11.59 -2.81 6.14
N ASN A 572 -12.18 -3.86 5.56
CA ASN A 572 -12.36 -3.99 4.13
C ASN A 572 -13.84 -3.71 3.80
N THR A 573 -14.14 -2.54 3.24
CA THR A 573 -15.52 -2.11 3.03
C THR A 573 -16.16 -2.81 1.84
N GLY A 574 -17.45 -2.54 1.55
CA GLY A 574 -18.19 -3.22 0.47
C GLY A 574 -17.61 -3.03 -0.94
N SER A 575 -16.83 -1.97 -1.19
CA SER A 575 -16.11 -1.77 -2.46
C SER A 575 -14.66 -2.28 -2.42
N GLY A 576 -14.17 -2.65 -1.24
CA GLY A 576 -12.81 -3.10 -1.02
C GLY A 576 -12.55 -4.50 -1.58
N PHE A 577 -11.44 -4.65 -2.30
CA PHE A 577 -10.94 -5.92 -2.80
C PHE A 577 -9.50 -6.15 -2.32
N ILE A 578 -9.24 -7.30 -1.70
CA ILE A 578 -7.91 -7.70 -1.23
C ILE A 578 -7.52 -9.03 -1.89
N SER A 579 -6.35 -9.09 -2.51
CA SER A 579 -5.79 -10.31 -3.10
C SER A 579 -4.36 -10.54 -2.60
N LEU A 580 -4.14 -11.62 -1.86
CA LEU A 580 -2.85 -12.00 -1.29
C LEU A 580 -2.38 -13.32 -1.88
N LYS A 581 -1.14 -13.36 -2.38
CA LYS A 581 -0.52 -14.52 -2.99
C LYS A 581 0.82 -14.81 -2.34
N SER A 582 1.14 -16.09 -2.15
CA SER A 582 2.51 -16.57 -1.85
C SER A 582 3.20 -15.86 -0.68
N CYS A 583 2.51 -15.79 0.46
CA CYS A 583 3.03 -15.34 1.75
C CYS A 583 3.39 -16.59 2.60
N PRO A 584 4.68 -16.93 2.77
CA PRO A 584 5.11 -18.19 3.38
C PRO A 584 4.65 -18.42 4.81
N ILE A 585 4.52 -17.37 5.63
CA ILE A 585 4.16 -17.55 7.05
C ILE A 585 2.69 -17.24 7.26
N LEU A 586 2.23 -16.04 6.90
CA LEU A 586 0.86 -15.57 7.16
C LEU A 586 0.31 -14.83 5.93
N GLY A 587 -0.94 -15.10 5.51
CA GLY A 587 -1.63 -14.20 4.58
C GLY A 587 -1.94 -12.88 5.29
N ILE A 588 -2.80 -12.95 6.32
CA ILE A 588 -3.11 -11.84 7.22
C ILE A 588 -2.91 -12.28 8.67
N HIS A 589 -2.25 -11.45 9.48
CA HIS A 589 -2.27 -11.54 10.94
C HIS A 589 -2.89 -10.27 11.52
N ASN A 590 -4.07 -10.40 12.12
CA ASN A 590 -4.79 -9.29 12.71
C ASN A 590 -4.90 -9.43 14.23
N LYS A 591 -4.17 -8.60 14.98
CA LYS A 591 -4.19 -8.63 16.46
C LYS A 591 -5.37 -7.87 17.09
N THR A 592 -6.22 -7.24 16.27
CA THR A 592 -7.33 -6.40 16.70
C THR A 592 -8.66 -6.85 16.07
N ASN A 593 -9.71 -6.02 16.07
CA ASN A 593 -10.95 -6.34 15.37
C ASN A 593 -10.74 -6.24 13.84
N PHE A 594 -11.29 -7.20 13.11
CA PHE A 594 -11.28 -7.25 11.65
C PHE A 594 -12.70 -7.26 11.12
N SER A 595 -13.09 -6.24 10.35
CA SER A 595 -14.35 -6.20 9.60
C SER A 595 -14.10 -6.43 8.11
N ASN A 596 -14.79 -7.41 7.51
CA ASN A 596 -14.80 -7.63 6.07
C ASN A 596 -16.24 -7.56 5.52
N VAL A 597 -16.51 -6.56 4.69
CA VAL A 597 -17.77 -6.40 3.93
C VAL A 597 -17.53 -6.59 2.43
N GLY A 598 -16.30 -6.38 1.96
CA GLY A 598 -15.90 -6.57 0.56
C GLY A 598 -15.46 -8.00 0.22
N VAL A 599 -14.55 -8.13 -0.74
CA VAL A 599 -14.01 -9.41 -1.21
C VAL A 599 -12.54 -9.55 -0.79
N MET A 600 -12.19 -10.73 -0.28
CA MET A 600 -10.83 -11.07 0.10
C MET A 600 -10.45 -12.45 -0.46
N ASN A 601 -9.34 -12.51 -1.19
CA ASN A 601 -8.77 -13.73 -1.75
C ASN A 601 -7.37 -13.94 -1.19
N ILE A 602 -7.12 -15.10 -0.58
CA ILE A 602 -5.82 -15.48 -0.03
C ILE A 602 -5.41 -16.83 -0.62
N TYR A 603 -4.30 -16.91 -1.33
CA TYR A 603 -3.91 -18.12 -2.06
C TYR A 603 -2.42 -18.45 -2.06
N GLY A 604 -2.10 -19.74 -2.04
CA GLY A 604 -0.74 -20.25 -2.24
C GLY A 604 0.24 -19.97 -1.10
N ASN A 605 -0.26 -19.88 0.14
CA ASN A 605 0.57 -19.64 1.33
C ASN A 605 1.05 -20.95 1.95
N VAL A 606 2.23 -20.95 2.57
CA VAL A 606 2.76 -22.14 3.25
C VAL A 606 2.21 -22.28 4.67
N GLY A 607 2.12 -21.17 5.43
CA GLY A 607 1.65 -21.17 6.81
C GLY A 607 0.13 -20.97 6.95
N THR A 608 -0.29 -19.93 7.66
CA THR A 608 -1.73 -19.67 7.91
C THR A 608 -2.29 -18.67 6.91
N GLY A 609 -3.48 -18.90 6.37
CA GLY A 609 -4.17 -17.95 5.51
C GLY A 609 -4.52 -16.67 6.27
N LEU A 610 -5.35 -16.79 7.31
CA LEU A 610 -5.85 -15.70 8.14
C LEU A 610 -5.75 -16.04 9.63
N LEU A 611 -4.93 -15.29 10.38
CA LEU A 611 -4.81 -15.39 11.84
C LEU A 611 -5.45 -14.15 12.48
N VAL A 612 -6.49 -14.34 13.29
CA VAL A 612 -7.18 -13.24 13.99
C VAL A 612 -7.14 -13.47 15.49
N ASP A 613 -6.53 -12.53 16.22
CA ASP A 613 -6.40 -12.63 17.68
C ASP A 613 -7.59 -12.07 18.46
N LYS A 614 -8.46 -11.28 17.81
CA LYS A 614 -9.72 -10.73 18.35
C LYS A 614 -10.90 -11.09 17.44
N THR A 615 -11.89 -10.21 17.32
CA THR A 615 -13.11 -10.51 16.58
C THR A 615 -12.90 -10.35 15.07
N LEU A 616 -13.21 -11.41 14.31
CA LEU A 616 -13.44 -11.37 12.87
C LEU A 616 -14.95 -11.24 12.60
N LEU A 617 -15.36 -10.12 12.03
CA LEU A 617 -16.71 -9.89 11.53
C LEU A 617 -16.71 -9.99 10.00
N ASN A 618 -17.24 -11.08 9.44
CA ASN A 618 -17.38 -11.24 8.00
C ASN A 618 -18.84 -11.02 7.56
N SER A 619 -19.10 -10.01 6.75
CA SER A 619 -20.36 -9.78 6.03
C SER A 619 -20.20 -9.79 4.51
N GLY A 620 -18.96 -9.91 4.01
CA GLY A 620 -18.62 -10.00 2.59
C GLY A 620 -18.25 -11.43 2.18
N VAL A 621 -17.24 -11.55 1.30
CA VAL A 621 -16.70 -12.84 0.82
C VAL A 621 -15.24 -12.99 1.22
N ILE A 622 -14.89 -14.11 1.84
CA ILE A 622 -13.51 -14.52 2.12
C ILE A 622 -13.24 -15.85 1.43
N ASN A 623 -12.30 -15.87 0.47
CA ASN A 623 -11.81 -17.06 -0.20
C ASN A 623 -10.38 -17.35 0.23
N ILE A 624 -10.14 -18.58 0.69
CA ILE A 624 -8.82 -19.06 1.11
C ILE A 624 -8.53 -20.36 0.37
N GLU A 625 -7.46 -20.36 -0.44
CA GLU A 625 -7.16 -21.44 -1.39
C GLU A 625 -5.69 -21.88 -1.30
N ASP A 626 -5.43 -23.17 -1.50
CA ASP A 626 -4.08 -23.75 -1.63
C ASP A 626 -3.12 -23.35 -0.49
N ILE A 627 -3.53 -23.63 0.76
CA ILE A 627 -2.75 -23.28 1.96
C ILE A 627 -2.09 -24.53 2.55
N GLN A 628 -0.76 -24.56 2.64
CA GLN A 628 -0.05 -25.72 3.21
C GLN A 628 -0.11 -25.82 4.75
N GLY A 629 -0.85 -24.92 5.41
CA GLY A 629 -1.09 -24.93 6.85
C GLY A 629 -2.57 -24.86 7.18
N THR A 630 -2.97 -23.88 8.00
CA THR A 630 -4.37 -23.66 8.41
C THR A 630 -4.99 -22.53 7.59
N GLY A 631 -6.22 -22.69 7.12
CA GLY A 631 -6.93 -21.62 6.41
C GLY A 631 -7.16 -20.41 7.31
N ILE A 632 -7.92 -20.59 8.40
CA ILE A 632 -8.20 -19.56 9.40
C ILE A 632 -7.85 -20.05 10.80
N VAL A 633 -7.08 -19.28 11.54
CA VAL A 633 -6.90 -19.44 12.99
C VAL A 633 -7.62 -18.31 13.71
N ASN A 634 -8.59 -18.67 14.54
CA ASN A 634 -9.38 -17.73 15.33
C ASN A 634 -9.08 -17.91 16.82
N ASN A 635 -8.54 -16.87 17.47
CA ASN A 635 -8.24 -16.89 18.91
C ASN A 635 -9.32 -16.19 19.75
N ASP A 636 -10.36 -15.61 19.15
CA ASP A 636 -11.46 -14.99 19.87
C ASP A 636 -12.79 -15.21 19.12
N SER A 637 -13.51 -14.19 18.65
CA SER A 637 -14.82 -14.41 18.01
C SER A 637 -14.76 -14.35 16.49
N LEU A 638 -15.28 -15.37 15.80
CA LEU A 638 -15.56 -15.32 14.37
C LEU A 638 -17.08 -15.23 14.18
N ILE A 639 -17.56 -14.07 13.74
CA ILE A 639 -18.97 -13.83 13.42
C ILE A 639 -19.12 -13.77 11.90
N ASN A 640 -19.76 -14.77 11.32
CA ASN A 640 -20.00 -14.85 9.88
C ASN A 640 -21.45 -14.56 9.52
N LYS A 641 -21.67 -13.55 8.67
CA LYS A 641 -22.96 -13.20 8.04
C LYS A 641 -22.92 -13.32 6.51
N GLY A 642 -21.72 -13.35 5.94
CA GLY A 642 -21.46 -13.47 4.50
C GLY A 642 -20.98 -14.87 4.13
N GLU A 643 -20.08 -14.95 3.15
CA GLU A 643 -19.54 -16.20 2.61
C GLU A 643 -18.08 -16.39 3.02
N LEU A 644 -17.77 -17.58 3.52
CA LEU A 644 -16.44 -18.00 3.94
C LEU A 644 -16.12 -19.33 3.25
N ASN A 645 -15.21 -19.26 2.27
CA ASN A 645 -14.78 -20.38 1.46
C ASN A 645 -13.35 -20.78 1.81
N VAL A 646 -13.12 -22.02 2.23
CA VAL A 646 -11.79 -22.55 2.53
C VAL A 646 -11.52 -23.84 1.77
N TYR A 647 -10.58 -23.76 0.84
CA TYR A 647 -10.26 -24.81 -0.10
C TYR A 647 -8.80 -25.25 0.02
N SER A 648 -8.54 -26.55 -0.12
CA SER A 648 -7.19 -27.12 -0.26
C SER A 648 -6.23 -26.77 0.88
N THR A 649 -6.66 -26.90 2.14
CA THR A 649 -5.79 -26.74 3.33
C THR A 649 -5.25 -28.09 3.82
N THR A 650 -4.03 -28.12 4.39
CA THR A 650 -3.42 -29.39 4.81
C THR A 650 -3.60 -29.71 6.30
N VAL A 651 -3.71 -28.70 7.18
CA VAL A 651 -3.82 -28.87 8.64
C VAL A 651 -5.27 -28.72 9.10
N ALA A 652 -5.86 -27.55 8.86
CA ALA A 652 -7.27 -27.31 9.13
C ALA A 652 -7.84 -26.20 8.26
N GLY A 653 -9.14 -26.28 7.92
CA GLY A 653 -9.84 -25.19 7.25
C GLY A 653 -10.01 -24.00 8.18
N ILE A 654 -10.73 -24.19 9.29
CA ILE A 654 -10.84 -23.23 10.40
C ILE A 654 -10.43 -23.92 11.70
N HIS A 655 -9.55 -23.28 12.47
CA HIS A 655 -9.09 -23.73 13.77
C HIS A 655 -9.39 -22.69 14.86
N ASN A 656 -10.28 -23.05 15.78
CA ASN A 656 -10.72 -22.19 16.88
C ASN A 656 -9.90 -22.51 18.15
N LEU A 657 -8.88 -21.70 18.49
CA LEU A 657 -7.87 -22.07 19.50
C LEU A 657 -7.96 -21.31 20.83
N GLY A 658 -8.41 -20.06 20.82
CA GLY A 658 -8.35 -19.21 22.01
C GLY A 658 -9.29 -19.66 23.13
N THR A 659 -9.01 -19.26 24.36
CA THR A 659 -9.79 -19.70 25.54
C THR A 659 -11.25 -19.25 25.51
N ASN A 660 -11.52 -18.11 24.87
CA ASN A 660 -12.85 -17.52 24.73
C ASN A 660 -13.40 -17.66 23.31
N ALA A 661 -12.78 -18.52 22.49
CA ALA A 661 -12.97 -18.39 21.07
C ALA A 661 -14.33 -18.98 20.62
N VAL A 662 -15.15 -18.19 19.91
CA VAL A 662 -16.51 -18.55 19.50
C VAL A 662 -16.64 -18.39 18.00
N ILE A 663 -17.13 -19.42 17.31
CA ILE A 663 -17.60 -19.30 15.93
C ILE A 663 -19.11 -19.13 15.97
N LEU A 664 -19.62 -18.01 15.47
CA LEU A 664 -21.04 -17.73 15.28
C LEU A 664 -21.31 -17.58 13.77
N ASN A 665 -21.87 -18.62 13.16
CA ASN A 665 -22.38 -18.53 11.79
C ASN A 665 -23.85 -18.09 11.85
N GLN A 666 -24.14 -16.86 11.44
CA GLN A 666 -25.51 -16.32 11.47
C GLN A 666 -26.39 -16.97 10.41
N SER A 667 -27.70 -16.73 10.45
CA SER A 667 -28.68 -17.36 9.55
C SER A 667 -28.46 -17.06 8.06
N THR A 668 -27.79 -15.96 7.73
CA THR A 668 -27.38 -15.62 6.35
C THR A 668 -25.97 -16.10 6.01
N GLY A 669 -25.22 -16.58 7.01
CA GLY A 669 -23.83 -16.97 6.85
C GLY A 669 -23.69 -18.33 6.19
N LEU A 670 -22.76 -18.41 5.23
CA LEU A 670 -22.33 -19.64 4.59
C LEU A 670 -20.85 -19.89 4.93
N ILE A 671 -20.53 -21.07 5.45
CA ILE A 671 -19.16 -21.56 5.61
C ILE A 671 -19.00 -22.80 4.74
N LYS A 672 -18.09 -22.76 3.77
CA LYS A 672 -17.84 -23.85 2.84
C LYS A 672 -16.39 -24.33 2.89
N PHE A 673 -16.24 -25.64 2.94
CA PHE A 673 -14.96 -26.34 2.90
C PHE A 673 -14.93 -27.26 1.68
N ASN A 674 -13.83 -27.28 0.94
CA ASN A 674 -13.61 -28.25 -0.15
C ASN A 674 -12.15 -28.74 -0.17
N SER A 675 -11.93 -30.03 -0.42
CA SER A 675 -10.61 -30.59 -0.74
C SER A 675 -9.53 -30.38 0.33
N ASN A 676 -9.92 -30.18 1.60
CA ASN A 676 -8.94 -30.06 2.68
C ASN A 676 -8.43 -31.45 3.08
N THR A 677 -7.12 -31.60 3.27
CA THR A 677 -6.53 -32.87 3.67
C THR A 677 -6.51 -33.09 5.19
N GLY A 678 -6.64 -32.00 5.95
CA GLY A 678 -6.71 -32.00 7.41
C GLY A 678 -8.14 -31.98 7.95
N ILE A 679 -8.36 -31.23 9.04
CA ILE A 679 -9.67 -31.07 9.66
C ILE A 679 -10.41 -29.90 8.98
N ALA A 680 -11.60 -30.07 8.41
CA ALA A 680 -12.30 -28.94 7.81
C ALA A 680 -12.59 -27.86 8.87
N LEU A 681 -13.23 -28.24 9.98
CA LEU A 681 -13.53 -27.35 11.10
C LEU A 681 -13.14 -27.94 12.45
N HIS A 682 -12.14 -27.33 13.11
CA HIS A 682 -11.70 -27.71 14.45
C HIS A 682 -12.24 -26.75 15.51
N VAL A 683 -13.22 -27.24 16.28
CA VAL A 683 -13.91 -26.51 17.34
C VAL A 683 -13.33 -26.89 18.70
N SER A 684 -12.38 -26.11 19.21
CA SER A 684 -11.81 -26.33 20.54
C SER A 684 -12.61 -25.69 21.67
N ARG A 685 -13.64 -24.88 21.37
CA ARG A 685 -14.40 -24.14 22.38
C ARG A 685 -15.89 -24.11 22.12
N LYS A 686 -16.35 -23.25 21.21
CA LYS A 686 -17.78 -23.10 20.92
C LYS A 686 -18.01 -22.77 19.45
N LEU A 687 -18.94 -23.50 18.85
CA LEU A 687 -19.56 -23.22 17.57
C LEU A 687 -21.07 -23.06 17.77
N ILE A 688 -21.64 -21.97 17.28
CA ILE A 688 -23.07 -21.75 17.16
C ILE A 688 -23.36 -21.56 15.67
N ASN A 689 -24.05 -22.53 15.07
CA ASN A 689 -24.44 -22.47 13.67
C ASN A 689 -25.93 -22.17 13.54
N LEU A 690 -26.29 -21.01 12.99
CA LEU A 690 -27.65 -20.63 12.61
C LEU A 690 -27.87 -20.67 11.09
N GLY A 691 -26.80 -20.67 10.30
CA GLY A 691 -26.81 -20.70 8.83
C GLY A 691 -26.38 -22.04 8.25
N ASP A 692 -25.67 -21.99 7.13
CA ASP A 692 -25.20 -23.18 6.40
C ASP A 692 -23.70 -23.43 6.60
N ILE A 693 -23.35 -24.66 6.97
CA ILE A 693 -21.98 -25.18 6.94
C ILE A 693 -21.94 -26.36 5.98
N ILE A 694 -21.10 -26.28 4.95
CA ILE A 694 -20.92 -27.31 3.93
C ILE A 694 -19.48 -27.78 3.94
N VAL A 695 -19.26 -29.07 4.15
CA VAL A 695 -17.96 -29.73 4.03
C VAL A 695 -18.05 -30.72 2.88
N ASP A 696 -17.23 -30.52 1.85
CA ASP A 696 -17.20 -31.35 0.64
C ASP A 696 -15.79 -31.87 0.35
N ASP A 697 -15.67 -33.07 -0.22
CA ASP A 697 -14.43 -33.72 -0.63
C ASP A 697 -13.25 -33.61 0.38
N ASN A 698 -13.54 -33.70 1.67
CA ASN A 698 -12.53 -33.54 2.73
C ASN A 698 -11.74 -34.85 2.96
N LEU A 699 -10.42 -34.84 2.82
CA LEU A 699 -9.59 -36.04 3.02
C LEU A 699 -9.29 -36.35 4.50
N GLY A 700 -9.58 -35.43 5.42
CA GLY A 700 -9.51 -35.68 6.86
C GLY A 700 -10.88 -35.63 7.53
N ILE A 701 -10.92 -35.16 8.78
CA ILE A 701 -12.16 -35.07 9.59
C ILE A 701 -13.00 -33.88 9.11
N GLY A 702 -14.31 -34.07 8.94
CA GLY A 702 -15.20 -32.97 8.59
C GLY A 702 -15.27 -31.91 9.69
N ILE A 703 -15.83 -32.26 10.84
CA ILE A 703 -15.87 -31.39 12.02
C ILE A 703 -15.27 -32.12 13.22
N LYS A 704 -14.23 -31.55 13.84
CA LYS A 704 -13.70 -32.03 15.12
C LYS A 704 -14.18 -31.12 16.24
N ASN A 705 -15.00 -31.64 17.13
CA ASN A 705 -15.49 -30.97 18.32
C ASN A 705 -14.71 -31.51 19.53
N TYR A 706 -13.85 -30.71 20.15
CA TYR A 706 -12.83 -31.25 21.07
C TYR A 706 -12.98 -30.86 22.55
N GLN A 707 -13.45 -29.66 22.91
CA GLN A 707 -13.42 -29.20 24.30
C GLN A 707 -14.57 -28.23 24.62
N ASN A 708 -15.03 -28.28 25.88
CA ASN A 708 -16.09 -27.49 26.55
C ASN A 708 -17.51 -28.07 26.52
N ALA A 709 -18.24 -27.82 27.61
CA ALA A 709 -19.70 -27.93 27.63
C ALA A 709 -20.30 -26.98 26.58
N ASP A 710 -21.20 -27.50 25.73
CA ASP A 710 -21.86 -26.79 24.63
C ASP A 710 -20.94 -26.37 23.48
N SER A 711 -19.95 -27.20 23.18
CA SER A 711 -18.91 -26.87 22.21
C SER A 711 -19.38 -26.83 20.75
N LEU A 712 -20.46 -27.55 20.39
CA LEU A 712 -21.11 -27.42 19.08
C LEU A 712 -22.63 -27.36 19.23
N ILE A 713 -23.22 -26.21 18.92
CA ILE A 713 -24.67 -25.98 18.86
C ILE A 713 -25.06 -25.75 17.40
N ASN A 714 -25.90 -26.63 16.85
CA ASN A 714 -26.47 -26.49 15.52
C ASN A 714 -27.95 -26.13 15.60
N GLU A 715 -28.30 -24.91 15.16
CA GLU A 715 -29.68 -24.43 14.94
C GLU A 715 -29.98 -24.22 13.44
N GLY A 716 -28.97 -24.31 12.57
CA GLY A 716 -29.08 -24.20 11.12
C GLY A 716 -28.90 -25.55 10.40
N ARG A 717 -28.12 -25.56 9.32
CA ARG A 717 -27.80 -26.77 8.54
C ARG A 717 -26.30 -27.02 8.50
N ILE A 718 -25.92 -28.26 8.81
CA ILE A 718 -24.57 -28.79 8.59
C ILE A 718 -24.69 -29.92 7.57
N THR A 719 -23.93 -29.85 6.48
CA THR A 719 -23.87 -30.88 5.45
C THR A 719 -22.43 -31.30 5.22
N ILE A 720 -22.13 -32.60 5.38
CA ILE A 720 -20.81 -33.19 5.18
C ILE A 720 -20.93 -34.26 4.10
N ILE A 721 -20.15 -34.12 3.02
CA ILE A 721 -20.19 -34.99 1.84
C ILE A 721 -18.77 -35.45 1.51
N ASN A 722 -18.63 -36.70 1.08
CA ASN A 722 -17.38 -37.28 0.54
C ASN A 722 -16.16 -37.21 1.49
N GLY A 723 -16.38 -37.19 2.81
CA GLY A 723 -15.27 -37.24 3.77
C GLY A 723 -14.52 -38.58 3.71
N GLN A 724 -13.20 -38.57 3.95
CA GLN A 724 -12.40 -39.81 3.97
C GLN A 724 -12.23 -40.41 5.38
N THR A 725 -12.40 -39.62 6.43
CA THR A 725 -12.38 -40.09 7.84
C THR A 725 -13.72 -39.82 8.51
N ASP A 726 -13.77 -39.34 9.74
CA ASP A 726 -15.03 -39.10 10.46
C ASP A 726 -15.75 -37.87 9.92
N GLY A 727 -17.07 -37.94 9.80
CA GLY A 727 -17.89 -36.79 9.44
C GLY A 727 -17.84 -35.77 10.57
N VAL A 728 -18.28 -36.20 11.76
CA VAL A 728 -18.11 -35.46 13.01
C VAL A 728 -17.34 -36.30 14.02
N ASN A 729 -16.23 -35.77 14.53
CA ASN A 729 -15.50 -36.35 15.65
C ASN A 729 -15.77 -35.52 16.91
N ASN A 730 -16.68 -36.01 17.75
CA ASN A 730 -17.03 -35.41 19.04
C ASN A 730 -16.15 -36.01 20.15
N SER A 731 -14.95 -35.46 20.30
CA SER A 731 -13.91 -35.93 21.23
C SER A 731 -13.61 -34.91 22.33
N GLY A 732 -12.89 -35.34 23.36
CA GLY A 732 -12.33 -34.50 24.43
C GLY A 732 -13.31 -34.01 25.52
N ALA A 733 -12.77 -33.67 26.69
CA ALA A 733 -13.53 -33.63 27.93
C ALA A 733 -14.67 -32.59 27.90
N GLY A 734 -15.90 -33.08 28.13
CA GLY A 734 -17.09 -32.25 28.24
C GLY A 734 -17.68 -31.78 26.92
N SER A 735 -17.16 -32.22 25.75
CA SER A 735 -17.70 -31.82 24.46
C SER A 735 -19.16 -32.25 24.28
N VAL A 736 -19.96 -31.35 23.71
CA VAL A 736 -21.38 -31.58 23.44
C VAL A 736 -21.67 -31.23 21.99
N LEU A 737 -22.22 -32.19 21.25
CA LEU A 737 -22.86 -31.99 19.97
C LEU A 737 -24.37 -31.81 20.22
N TYR A 738 -24.87 -30.58 20.15
CA TYR A 738 -26.28 -30.26 20.34
C TYR A 738 -26.93 -29.83 19.02
N ASN A 739 -27.73 -30.73 18.44
CA ASN A 739 -28.52 -30.48 17.25
C ASN A 739 -29.95 -30.09 17.66
N LYS A 740 -30.27 -28.78 17.69
CA LYS A 740 -31.54 -28.25 18.20
C LYS A 740 -32.74 -28.56 17.30
N SER A 741 -33.94 -28.39 17.86
CA SER A 741 -35.19 -28.50 17.08
C SER A 741 -35.18 -27.60 15.83
N GLY A 742 -35.64 -28.15 14.70
CA GLY A 742 -35.65 -27.49 13.39
C GLY A 742 -34.32 -27.55 12.62
N SER A 743 -33.20 -27.92 13.26
CA SER A 743 -31.89 -27.97 12.60
C SER A 743 -31.61 -29.31 11.93
N ILE A 744 -30.66 -29.32 10.98
CA ILE A 744 -30.29 -30.50 10.19
C ILE A 744 -28.78 -30.72 10.25
N LEU A 745 -28.37 -31.92 10.66
CA LEU A 745 -27.02 -32.44 10.47
C LEU A 745 -27.09 -33.60 9.47
N LYS A 746 -26.55 -33.39 8.27
CA LYS A 746 -26.52 -34.39 7.20
C LYS A 746 -25.09 -34.82 6.90
N ILE A 747 -24.82 -36.11 6.92
CA ILE A 747 -23.53 -36.71 6.57
C ILE A 747 -23.78 -37.74 5.48
N SER A 748 -23.09 -37.63 4.34
CA SER A 748 -23.27 -38.57 3.23
C SER A 748 -21.97 -38.94 2.53
N LEU A 749 -21.89 -40.17 2.02
CA LEU A 749 -20.74 -40.67 1.26
C LEU A 749 -19.40 -40.59 2.03
N ASN A 750 -19.48 -40.59 3.36
CA ASN A 750 -18.31 -40.54 4.23
C ASN A 750 -17.67 -41.93 4.37
N ARG A 751 -16.34 -42.04 4.24
CA ARG A 751 -15.62 -43.32 4.30
C ARG A 751 -15.21 -43.77 5.70
N GLY A 752 -15.21 -42.88 6.70
CA GLY A 752 -15.05 -43.22 8.11
C GLY A 752 -16.39 -43.29 8.84
N ASP A 753 -16.38 -43.06 10.16
CA ASP A 753 -17.63 -43.00 10.93
C ASP A 753 -18.45 -41.78 10.53
N GLY A 754 -19.78 -41.89 10.51
CA GLY A 754 -20.62 -40.69 10.36
C GLY A 754 -20.35 -39.73 11.52
N ILE A 755 -20.55 -40.22 12.74
CA ILE A 755 -20.22 -39.52 13.98
C ILE A 755 -19.41 -40.45 14.91
N SER A 756 -18.15 -40.11 15.18
CA SER A 756 -17.38 -40.73 16.26
C SER A 756 -17.58 -39.91 17.54
N ASN A 757 -18.24 -40.51 18.53
CA ASN A 757 -18.65 -39.87 19.77
C ASN A 757 -17.91 -40.43 20.99
N GLN A 758 -17.29 -39.54 21.75
CA GLN A 758 -16.60 -39.86 23.00
C GLN A 758 -17.25 -39.17 24.21
N GLN A 759 -18.26 -38.32 23.98
CA GLN A 759 -18.93 -37.51 24.99
C GLN A 759 -20.43 -37.41 24.65
N ARG A 760 -21.05 -36.24 24.76
CA ARG A 760 -22.52 -36.13 24.68
C ARG A 760 -23.01 -35.67 23.30
N ILE A 761 -23.99 -36.38 22.77
CA ILE A 761 -24.85 -35.94 21.66
C ILE A 761 -26.23 -35.65 22.26
N ILE A 762 -26.75 -34.46 22.01
CA ILE A 762 -28.15 -34.08 22.28
C ILE A 762 -28.79 -33.80 20.92
N ASN A 763 -29.82 -34.54 20.55
CA ASN A 763 -30.54 -34.32 19.30
C ASN A 763 -32.01 -34.03 19.55
N GLU A 764 -32.44 -32.83 19.19
CA GLU A 764 -33.84 -32.39 19.09
C GLU A 764 -34.24 -32.13 17.63
N GLY A 765 -33.27 -31.99 16.74
CA GLY A 765 -33.46 -31.75 15.31
C GLY A 765 -33.43 -33.04 14.47
N LYS A 766 -32.88 -32.94 13.26
CA LYS A 766 -32.67 -34.08 12.36
C LYS A 766 -31.19 -34.39 12.17
N ILE A 767 -30.79 -35.63 12.44
CA ILE A 767 -29.51 -36.22 12.05
C ILE A 767 -29.76 -37.24 10.94
N GLU A 768 -29.13 -37.07 9.78
CA GLU A 768 -29.24 -37.97 8.63
C GLU A 768 -27.83 -38.43 8.23
N ILE A 769 -27.57 -39.73 8.30
CA ILE A 769 -26.27 -40.31 7.95
C ILE A 769 -26.48 -41.33 6.84
N LYS A 770 -25.81 -41.15 5.71
CA LYS A 770 -25.83 -42.09 4.58
C LYS A 770 -24.41 -42.48 4.19
N LEU A 771 -23.95 -43.64 4.64
CA LEU A 771 -22.62 -44.14 4.33
C LEU A 771 -22.61 -44.82 2.95
N PRO A 772 -21.49 -44.76 2.20
CA PRO A 772 -21.37 -45.46 0.94
C PRO A 772 -21.29 -46.98 1.19
N PRO A 773 -21.63 -47.82 0.20
CA PRO A 773 -21.37 -49.26 0.25
C PRO A 773 -19.90 -49.56 0.57
N PRO A 774 -19.60 -50.72 1.19
CA PRO A 774 -18.40 -50.87 1.99
C PRO A 774 -17.08 -50.66 1.23
N VAL A 775 -16.22 -49.79 1.79
CA VAL A 775 -14.85 -49.53 1.33
C VAL A 775 -13.81 -49.99 2.37
N ILE A 776 -14.11 -49.87 3.67
CA ILE A 776 -13.19 -50.19 4.79
C ILE A 776 -13.97 -50.87 5.92
N SER A 777 -13.46 -51.94 6.52
CA SER A 777 -14.10 -52.60 7.67
C SER A 777 -14.02 -51.73 8.94
N GLY A 778 -15.10 -51.68 9.72
CA GLY A 778 -15.10 -51.10 11.07
C GLY A 778 -15.77 -49.73 11.21
N THR A 779 -16.30 -49.16 10.13
CA THR A 779 -17.03 -47.88 10.17
C THR A 779 -18.47 -48.07 10.64
N SER A 780 -19.02 -47.01 11.23
CA SER A 780 -20.36 -46.96 11.80
C SER A 780 -21.04 -45.64 11.47
N GLY A 781 -22.38 -45.62 11.44
CA GLY A 781 -23.14 -44.38 11.36
C GLY A 781 -22.85 -43.49 12.56
N ILE A 782 -23.07 -44.02 13.78
CA ILE A 782 -22.63 -43.41 15.03
C ILE A 782 -21.81 -44.42 15.83
N TYR A 783 -20.60 -44.05 16.24
CA TYR A 783 -19.70 -44.87 17.05
C TYR A 783 -19.49 -44.24 18.44
N ASN A 784 -20.00 -44.85 19.51
CA ASN A 784 -19.72 -44.43 20.88
C ASN A 784 -18.50 -45.19 21.41
N ALA A 785 -17.37 -44.49 21.48
CA ALA A 785 -16.05 -45.11 21.70
C ALA A 785 -15.60 -45.17 23.17
N PHE A 786 -16.26 -44.45 24.09
CA PHE A 786 -15.82 -44.29 25.49
C PHE A 786 -17.00 -44.29 26.47
N SER A 787 -16.73 -44.52 27.75
CA SER A 787 -17.77 -44.61 28.79
C SER A 787 -18.49 -43.30 29.08
N GLN A 788 -17.89 -42.17 28.74
CA GLN A 788 -18.53 -40.85 28.83
C GLN A 788 -19.43 -40.55 27.63
N ALA A 789 -19.42 -41.41 26.60
CA ALA A 789 -20.26 -41.21 25.45
C ALA A 789 -21.74 -41.36 25.85
N LYS A 790 -22.58 -40.37 25.55
CA LYS A 790 -24.03 -40.41 25.77
C LYS A 790 -24.77 -39.83 24.58
N ILE A 791 -25.81 -40.50 24.12
CA ILE A 791 -26.74 -39.98 23.11
C ILE A 791 -28.08 -39.77 23.80
N SER A 792 -28.60 -38.55 23.79
CA SER A 792 -29.96 -38.22 24.22
C SER A 792 -30.73 -37.70 23.00
N ASN A 793 -31.72 -38.46 22.55
CA ASN A 793 -32.48 -38.17 21.34
C ASN A 793 -33.95 -37.86 21.65
N SER A 794 -34.41 -36.66 21.31
CA SER A 794 -35.81 -36.23 21.24
C SER A 794 -36.20 -35.71 19.85
N GLY A 795 -35.33 -35.90 18.86
CA GLY A 795 -35.55 -35.56 17.45
C GLY A 795 -35.46 -36.80 16.55
N ASN A 796 -35.09 -36.59 15.28
CA ASN A 796 -34.98 -37.65 14.27
C ASN A 796 -33.51 -38.06 14.06
N ILE A 797 -33.20 -39.34 14.18
CA ILE A 797 -31.93 -39.94 13.76
C ILE A 797 -32.23 -40.97 12.67
N ILE A 798 -31.72 -40.73 11.46
CA ILE A 798 -31.92 -41.62 10.31
C ILE A 798 -30.54 -42.05 9.82
N ILE A 799 -30.27 -43.36 9.85
CA ILE A 799 -28.96 -43.90 9.48
C ILE A 799 -29.13 -44.98 8.41
N ASP A 800 -28.61 -44.68 7.23
CA ASP A 800 -28.38 -45.61 6.13
C ASP A 800 -26.91 -46.00 6.10
N ALA A 801 -26.59 -47.10 6.77
CA ALA A 801 -25.26 -47.65 6.93
C ALA A 801 -25.24 -49.08 6.38
N ASN A 802 -25.78 -49.31 5.17
CA ASN A 802 -25.84 -50.63 4.57
C ASN A 802 -24.48 -51.37 4.62
N ASN A 803 -24.41 -52.46 5.40
CA ASN A 803 -23.21 -53.28 5.73
C ASN A 803 -22.26 -52.74 6.82
N TYR A 804 -22.65 -51.67 7.52
CA TYR A 804 -21.93 -51.04 8.62
C TYR A 804 -22.87 -50.87 9.82
N TYR A 805 -22.32 -50.84 11.04
CA TYR A 805 -23.16 -50.61 12.20
C TYR A 805 -23.85 -49.25 12.09
N SER A 806 -25.17 -49.21 12.13
CA SER A 806 -25.90 -47.93 12.18
C SER A 806 -25.52 -47.19 13.46
N ILE A 807 -25.58 -47.89 14.60
CA ILE A 807 -25.05 -47.43 15.88
C ILE A 807 -24.21 -48.56 16.45
N LYS A 808 -22.96 -48.22 16.80
CA LYS A 808 -22.04 -49.09 17.53
C LYS A 808 -21.73 -48.46 18.87
N ASN A 809 -22.33 -49.01 19.92
CA ASN A 809 -22.27 -48.47 21.26
C ASN A 809 -21.39 -49.34 22.18
N ASN A 810 -20.08 -49.10 22.20
CA ASN A 810 -19.17 -49.98 22.93
C ASN A 810 -19.14 -49.72 24.45
N PHE A 811 -19.34 -48.47 24.88
CA PHE A 811 -19.16 -48.10 26.29
C PHE A 811 -20.15 -47.03 26.77
N GLY A 812 -20.91 -46.40 25.89
CA GLY A 812 -21.73 -45.22 26.19
C GLY A 812 -23.21 -45.50 26.43
N GLU A 813 -23.97 -44.51 26.87
CA GLU A 813 -25.42 -44.63 27.00
C GLU A 813 -26.12 -44.15 25.72
N VAL A 814 -27.17 -44.85 25.31
CA VAL A 814 -28.11 -44.34 24.30
C VAL A 814 -29.49 -44.24 24.91
N GLU A 815 -30.04 -43.05 24.92
CA GLU A 815 -31.35 -42.72 25.49
C GLU A 815 -32.20 -42.07 24.40
N ASN A 816 -33.15 -42.81 23.87
CA ASN A 816 -34.15 -42.30 22.95
C ASN A 816 -35.38 -41.86 23.75
N LEU A 817 -35.55 -40.55 23.96
CA LEU A 817 -36.64 -39.98 24.75
C LEU A 817 -38.00 -40.17 24.07
N SER A 818 -39.09 -39.84 24.77
CA SER A 818 -40.48 -40.07 24.31
C SER A 818 -40.83 -39.45 22.94
N CYS A 819 -40.20 -38.33 22.61
CA CYS A 819 -40.35 -37.65 21.31
C CYS A 819 -39.19 -37.95 20.32
N GLY A 820 -38.30 -38.87 20.67
CA GLY A 820 -37.22 -39.31 19.80
C GLY A 820 -37.65 -40.38 18.81
N TYR A 821 -37.16 -40.26 17.58
CA TYR A 821 -37.35 -41.20 16.48
C TYR A 821 -35.99 -41.63 15.93
N ILE A 822 -35.76 -42.95 15.84
CA ILE A 822 -34.54 -43.55 15.31
C ILE A 822 -34.90 -44.55 14.20
N ASP A 823 -34.39 -44.38 12.99
CA ASP A 823 -34.57 -45.31 11.86
C ASP A 823 -33.20 -45.84 11.39
N LEU A 824 -33.00 -47.15 11.49
CA LEU A 824 -31.73 -47.82 11.31
C LEU A 824 -31.76 -48.79 10.12
N ILE A 825 -30.92 -48.53 9.13
CA ILE A 825 -30.69 -49.38 7.94
C ILE A 825 -29.22 -49.83 7.98
N GLY A 826 -28.94 -50.78 8.88
CA GLY A 826 -27.60 -51.33 9.19
C GLY A 826 -27.60 -51.98 10.58
N PRO A 827 -26.66 -52.90 10.91
CA PRO A 827 -26.59 -53.55 12.21
C PRO A 827 -26.65 -52.59 13.40
N LEU A 828 -27.25 -53.02 14.49
CA LEU A 828 -27.18 -52.32 15.78
C LEU A 828 -26.31 -53.14 16.73
N SER A 829 -25.29 -52.51 17.33
CA SER A 829 -24.44 -53.15 18.35
C SER A 829 -24.41 -52.28 19.59
N SER A 830 -24.69 -52.88 20.75
CA SER A 830 -24.65 -52.21 22.04
C SER A 830 -24.02 -53.11 23.11
N SER A 831 -22.89 -52.67 23.64
CA SER A 831 -22.21 -53.27 24.78
C SER A 831 -22.43 -52.50 26.07
N TYR A 832 -23.41 -51.58 26.06
CA TYR A 832 -23.81 -50.79 27.23
C TYR A 832 -25.29 -50.42 27.12
N SER A 833 -25.83 -49.68 28.11
CA SER A 833 -27.26 -49.37 28.19
C SER A 833 -27.78 -48.66 26.94
N PHE A 834 -28.86 -49.23 26.36
CA PHE A 834 -29.69 -48.59 25.36
C PHE A 834 -31.12 -48.55 25.90
N GLU A 835 -31.64 -47.36 26.17
CA GLU A 835 -33.00 -47.14 26.64
C GLU A 835 -33.83 -46.44 25.56
N ASN A 836 -34.88 -47.11 25.11
CA ASN A 836 -35.83 -46.56 24.17
C ASN A 836 -37.14 -46.21 24.87
N HIS A 837 -37.41 -44.92 25.04
CA HIS A 837 -38.71 -44.36 25.42
C HIS A 837 -39.49 -43.77 24.23
N GLY A 838 -38.88 -43.64 23.05
CA GLY A 838 -39.49 -43.10 21.83
C GLY A 838 -39.78 -44.18 20.80
N VAL A 839 -39.55 -43.89 19.51
CA VAL A 839 -39.70 -44.83 18.40
C VAL A 839 -38.33 -45.27 17.87
N VAL A 840 -38.12 -46.58 17.74
CA VAL A 840 -36.98 -47.17 17.02
C VAL A 840 -37.51 -48.07 15.90
N ILE A 841 -37.10 -47.83 14.65
CA ILE A 841 -37.36 -48.71 13.52
C ILE A 841 -36.05 -49.38 13.11
N TYR A 842 -36.00 -50.71 13.21
CA TYR A 842 -34.85 -51.51 12.84
C TYR A 842 -35.11 -52.27 11.55
N ARG A 843 -34.49 -51.86 10.43
CA ARG A 843 -34.76 -52.39 9.09
C ARG A 843 -33.76 -53.41 8.57
N TYR A 844 -32.68 -53.68 9.32
CA TYR A 844 -31.57 -54.46 8.80
C TYR A 844 -31.83 -55.98 8.86
N SER A 845 -31.87 -56.63 7.71
CA SER A 845 -32.32 -58.03 7.58
C SER A 845 -31.19 -59.09 7.58
N ILE A 846 -29.92 -58.69 7.46
CA ILE A 846 -28.82 -59.61 7.10
C ILE A 846 -28.07 -60.17 8.32
N ALA A 847 -27.96 -59.44 9.44
CA ALA A 847 -27.26 -59.88 10.65
C ALA A 847 -28.09 -59.62 11.91
N GLN A 848 -27.85 -60.44 12.95
CA GLN A 848 -28.44 -60.23 14.27
C GLN A 848 -27.88 -58.93 14.88
N ALA A 849 -28.72 -58.19 15.60
CA ALA A 849 -28.20 -57.14 16.46
C ALA A 849 -27.33 -57.77 17.55
N GLU A 850 -26.28 -57.07 17.94
CA GLU A 850 -25.31 -57.55 18.92
C GLU A 850 -25.51 -56.79 20.23
N PHE A 851 -26.29 -57.35 21.15
CA PHE A 851 -26.47 -56.75 22.48
C PHE A 851 -25.65 -57.54 23.50
N TYR A 852 -24.60 -56.95 24.05
CA TYR A 852 -23.83 -57.54 25.16
C TYR A 852 -24.39 -57.12 26.52
N ASP A 853 -25.01 -55.94 26.59
CA ASP A 853 -25.78 -55.45 27.74
C ASP A 853 -27.26 -55.29 27.38
N PRO A 854 -28.16 -55.16 28.37
CA PRO A 854 -29.59 -55.04 28.11
C PRO A 854 -29.95 -53.81 27.25
N PHE A 855 -30.69 -54.06 26.17
CA PHE A 855 -31.48 -53.07 25.45
C PHE A 855 -32.87 -53.01 26.12
N TYR A 856 -33.23 -51.88 26.70
CA TYR A 856 -34.54 -51.66 27.31
C TYR A 856 -35.47 -50.91 26.36
N ASN A 857 -36.54 -51.56 25.93
CA ASN A 857 -37.62 -50.90 25.19
C ASN A 857 -38.78 -50.55 26.12
N TYR A 858 -39.01 -49.27 26.38
CA TYR A 858 -40.17 -48.69 27.08
C TYR A 858 -41.16 -48.01 26.11
N GLY A 859 -40.68 -47.58 24.94
CA GLY A 859 -41.43 -46.90 23.89
C GLY A 859 -41.98 -47.84 22.83
N VAL A 860 -41.75 -47.52 21.56
CA VAL A 860 -42.10 -48.35 20.40
C VAL A 860 -40.83 -48.85 19.71
N PHE A 861 -40.75 -50.15 19.50
CA PHE A 861 -39.71 -50.78 18.70
C PHE A 861 -40.35 -51.53 17.55
N GLN A 862 -39.97 -51.21 16.32
CA GLN A 862 -40.43 -51.89 15.12
C GLN A 862 -39.32 -52.80 14.59
N ASP A 863 -39.46 -54.11 14.81
CA ASP A 863 -38.51 -55.14 14.37
C ASP A 863 -38.87 -55.63 12.97
N MET A 864 -38.44 -54.89 11.95
CA MET A 864 -38.73 -55.23 10.56
C MET A 864 -37.93 -56.45 10.07
N ALA A 865 -36.96 -56.91 10.84
CA ALA A 865 -36.14 -58.07 10.52
C ALA A 865 -36.64 -59.37 11.17
N ASP A 866 -37.59 -59.26 12.12
CA ASP A 866 -38.07 -60.36 12.96
C ASP A 866 -36.91 -61.14 13.62
N LYS A 867 -35.90 -60.43 14.15
CA LYS A 867 -34.69 -61.02 14.75
C LYS A 867 -34.52 -60.77 16.25
N LEU A 868 -35.23 -59.81 16.82
CA LEU A 868 -34.93 -59.27 18.15
C LEU A 868 -35.80 -59.82 19.26
N ASN A 869 -37.01 -60.30 18.94
CA ASN A 869 -37.99 -60.76 19.95
C ASN A 869 -37.44 -61.87 20.88
N ASN A 870 -36.45 -62.65 20.43
CA ASN A 870 -35.85 -63.74 21.20
C ASN A 870 -34.39 -63.44 21.64
N HIS A 871 -33.91 -62.20 21.47
CA HIS A 871 -32.54 -61.87 21.87
C HIS A 871 -32.45 -61.79 23.42
N PRO A 872 -31.51 -62.51 24.07
CA PRO A 872 -31.49 -62.63 25.54
C PRO A 872 -31.32 -61.29 26.27
N ASN A 873 -30.63 -60.35 25.63
CA ASN A 873 -30.40 -59.00 26.15
C ASN A 873 -31.40 -57.96 25.60
N PHE A 874 -32.49 -58.35 24.95
CA PHE A 874 -33.56 -57.43 24.56
C PHE A 874 -34.71 -57.51 25.57
N VAL A 875 -34.85 -56.48 26.39
CA VAL A 875 -35.89 -56.38 27.43
C VAL A 875 -36.98 -55.44 26.94
N ASN A 876 -38.10 -56.03 26.51
CA ASN A 876 -39.27 -55.28 26.10
C ASN A 876 -40.22 -55.04 27.27
N THR A 877 -40.67 -53.80 27.47
CA THR A 877 -41.80 -53.41 28.33
C THR A 877 -42.75 -52.43 27.63
N GLY A 878 -42.32 -51.85 26.50
CA GLY A 878 -43.09 -51.03 25.57
C GLY A 878 -43.82 -51.84 24.48
N LEU A 879 -44.14 -51.16 23.37
CA LEU A 879 -44.71 -51.76 22.17
C LEU A 879 -43.61 -52.34 21.29
N LEU A 880 -43.69 -53.62 20.97
CA LEU A 880 -42.92 -54.30 19.93
C LEU A 880 -43.84 -54.57 18.74
N ILE A 881 -43.58 -53.92 17.62
CA ILE A 881 -44.36 -54.05 16.39
C ILE A 881 -43.61 -54.95 15.42
N ASN A 882 -44.21 -56.09 15.10
CA ASN A 882 -43.66 -57.05 14.14
C ASN A 882 -44.26 -56.83 12.76
N ASN A 883 -43.61 -57.39 11.74
CA ASN A 883 -44.19 -57.43 10.41
C ASN A 883 -45.50 -58.23 10.40
N LEU A 884 -46.46 -57.84 9.56
CA LEU A 884 -47.59 -58.72 9.28
C LEU A 884 -47.13 -59.83 8.35
N LYS A 885 -47.12 -61.04 8.89
CA LYS A 885 -46.69 -62.24 8.21
C LYS A 885 -47.88 -62.91 7.52
N GLY A 886 -47.85 -63.07 6.19
CA GLY A 886 -48.80 -63.89 5.43
C GLY A 886 -49.85 -63.06 4.72
N ASN A 887 -50.86 -63.72 4.14
CA ASN A 887 -51.99 -62.99 3.57
C ASN A 887 -52.86 -62.40 4.69
N VAL A 888 -53.51 -61.26 4.46
CA VAL A 888 -54.59 -60.77 5.34
C VAL A 888 -55.88 -61.52 5.05
N SER A 889 -56.71 -61.71 6.07
CA SER A 889 -58.05 -62.30 5.94
C SER A 889 -59.12 -61.30 6.38
N VAL A 890 -59.96 -60.83 5.45
CA VAL A 890 -61.00 -59.82 5.74
C VAL A 890 -61.98 -60.35 6.80
N GLY A 891 -62.24 -59.53 7.83
CA GLY A 891 -63.15 -59.86 8.92
C GLY A 891 -62.62 -60.93 9.89
N VAL A 892 -61.34 -61.30 9.79
CA VAL A 892 -60.70 -62.28 10.67
C VAL A 892 -59.53 -61.62 11.38
N LYS A 893 -59.51 -61.71 12.70
CA LYS A 893 -58.53 -61.06 13.55
C LYS A 893 -57.12 -61.62 13.34
N GLU A 894 -56.22 -60.74 12.94
CA GLU A 894 -54.78 -60.91 12.91
C GLU A 894 -54.21 -60.68 14.31
N MET A 895 -53.70 -61.73 14.92
CA MET A 895 -53.28 -61.72 16.33
C MET A 895 -51.79 -61.37 16.48
N ASN A 896 -51.42 -60.77 17.62
CA ASN A 896 -50.04 -60.58 18.07
C ASN A 896 -49.16 -59.71 17.16
N LEU A 897 -49.76 -58.69 16.51
CA LEU A 897 -49.01 -57.72 15.70
C LEU A 897 -48.28 -56.68 16.55
N VAL A 898 -48.82 -56.37 17.74
CA VAL A 898 -48.28 -55.37 18.66
C VAL A 898 -48.06 -56.01 20.02
N ASN A 899 -46.87 -56.55 20.27
CA ASN A 899 -46.58 -57.19 21.55
C ASN A 899 -46.27 -56.13 22.61
N SER A 900 -47.00 -56.15 23.73
CA SER A 900 -46.68 -55.37 24.92
C SER A 900 -46.59 -56.29 26.12
N THR A 901 -45.47 -56.24 26.83
CA THR A 901 -45.17 -57.04 28.02
C THR A 901 -45.24 -56.22 29.31
N GLY A 902 -45.46 -54.91 29.20
CA GLY A 902 -45.53 -53.98 30.33
C GLY A 902 -46.48 -52.80 30.09
N ILE A 903 -46.41 -51.82 31.00
CA ILE A 903 -47.12 -50.54 30.87
C ILE A 903 -46.32 -49.67 29.91
N THR A 904 -46.85 -49.45 28.71
CA THR A 904 -46.30 -48.50 27.75
C THR A 904 -47.01 -47.16 27.86
N THR A 905 -46.32 -46.07 27.53
CA THR A 905 -46.92 -44.74 27.37
C THR A 905 -47.52 -44.55 25.98
N PHE A 906 -47.21 -45.41 25.01
CA PHE A 906 -47.74 -45.33 23.65
C PHE A 906 -49.02 -46.13 23.48
N SER A 907 -49.98 -45.55 22.75
CA SER A 907 -51.20 -46.22 22.32
C SER A 907 -51.26 -46.25 20.80
N PRO A 908 -51.31 -47.44 20.17
CA PRO A 908 -51.56 -47.55 18.75
C PRO A 908 -52.99 -47.11 18.43
N SER A 909 -53.19 -46.43 17.30
CA SER A 909 -54.50 -45.99 16.84
C SER A 909 -55.41 -47.19 16.61
N SER A 910 -56.68 -47.07 16.99
CA SER A 910 -57.69 -48.10 16.74
C SER A 910 -58.01 -48.28 15.26
N THR A 911 -57.70 -47.29 14.43
CA THR A 911 -57.85 -47.37 12.97
C THR A 911 -56.47 -47.45 12.33
N TRP A 912 -56.26 -48.43 11.44
CA TRP A 912 -55.05 -48.54 10.63
C TRP A 912 -55.39 -48.28 9.16
N TRP A 913 -54.38 -48.00 8.34
CA TRP A 913 -54.54 -47.54 6.95
C TRP A 913 -53.65 -48.30 5.97
N ILE A 914 -54.01 -48.33 4.69
CA ILE A 914 -53.19 -48.98 3.63
C ILE A 914 -52.18 -48.04 2.99
N ASN A 915 -52.25 -46.75 3.30
CA ASN A 915 -51.37 -45.70 2.80
C ASN A 915 -51.34 -44.52 3.77
N ARG A 916 -50.43 -43.58 3.51
CA ARG A 916 -50.36 -42.30 4.25
C ARG A 916 -51.54 -41.34 3.97
N SER A 917 -52.43 -41.70 3.03
CA SER A 917 -53.63 -40.93 2.67
C SER A 917 -54.85 -41.34 3.50
N ASN A 918 -54.65 -42.09 4.58
CA ASN A 918 -55.67 -42.49 5.54
C ASN A 918 -56.82 -43.34 4.96
N ILE A 919 -56.56 -44.17 3.95
CA ILE A 919 -57.54 -45.19 3.51
C ILE A 919 -57.55 -46.34 4.52
N THR A 920 -58.65 -46.52 5.26
CA THR A 920 -58.73 -47.50 6.36
C THR A 920 -58.47 -48.92 5.87
N ALA A 921 -57.54 -49.62 6.53
CA ALA A 921 -57.22 -51.03 6.36
C ALA A 921 -58.00 -51.94 7.30
N GLY A 922 -58.52 -51.41 8.42
CA GLY A 922 -59.20 -52.20 9.44
C GLY A 922 -59.16 -51.53 10.81
N THR A 923 -59.57 -52.29 11.82
CA THR A 923 -59.64 -51.82 13.22
C THR A 923 -58.70 -52.63 14.10
N PHE A 924 -57.85 -51.97 14.87
CA PHE A 924 -57.02 -52.59 15.90
C PHE A 924 -57.68 -52.51 17.28
N SER A 925 -57.63 -53.61 18.01
CA SER A 925 -58.11 -53.77 19.37
C SER A 925 -56.92 -54.04 20.29
N SER A 926 -56.62 -53.09 21.17
CA SER A 926 -55.57 -53.24 22.21
C SER A 926 -55.98 -54.21 23.33
N ILE A 927 -57.26 -54.53 23.46
CA ILE A 927 -57.79 -55.43 24.50
C ILE A 927 -57.29 -56.86 24.30
N ASP A 928 -57.34 -57.34 23.06
CA ASP A 928 -56.95 -58.70 22.68
C ASP A 928 -55.78 -58.73 21.71
N ASN A 929 -55.10 -57.59 21.52
CA ASN A 929 -53.96 -57.41 20.62
C ASN A 929 -54.22 -57.97 19.21
N SER A 930 -55.33 -57.53 18.63
CA SER A 930 -55.79 -58.02 17.33
C SER A 930 -56.09 -56.91 16.35
N PHE A 931 -55.75 -57.12 15.09
CA PHE A 931 -56.14 -56.27 13.97
C PHE A 931 -57.17 -56.98 13.12
N GLU A 932 -58.35 -56.40 12.93
CA GLU A 932 -59.40 -56.93 12.07
C GLU A 932 -59.36 -56.21 10.71
N PRO A 933 -58.84 -56.85 9.65
CA PRO A 933 -58.70 -56.22 8.35
C PRO A 933 -60.06 -56.07 7.65
N ASN A 934 -60.24 -54.96 6.93
CA ASN A 934 -61.35 -54.76 6.00
C ASN A 934 -60.91 -55.11 4.55
N LEU A 935 -61.80 -54.88 3.57
CA LEU A 935 -61.54 -55.22 2.17
C LEU A 935 -60.30 -54.52 1.58
N ASN A 936 -59.95 -53.33 2.03
CA ASN A 936 -58.82 -52.56 1.48
C ASN A 936 -57.47 -53.21 1.83
N ALA A 937 -57.36 -53.85 3.00
CA ALA A 937 -56.12 -54.48 3.44
C ALA A 937 -55.64 -55.60 2.51
N LEU A 938 -56.54 -56.26 1.77
CA LEU A 938 -56.19 -57.34 0.83
C LEU A 938 -55.17 -56.92 -0.22
N PHE A 939 -55.23 -55.65 -0.65
CA PHE A 939 -54.40 -55.10 -1.70
C PHE A 939 -53.23 -54.28 -1.16
N ALA A 940 -53.10 -54.16 0.15
CA ALA A 940 -52.02 -53.42 0.76
C ALA A 940 -50.71 -54.21 0.70
N ASP A 941 -49.60 -53.50 0.58
CA ASP A 941 -48.24 -54.02 0.80
C ASP A 941 -47.67 -53.54 2.14
N SER A 942 -48.30 -52.54 2.75
CA SER A 942 -48.00 -52.09 4.10
C SER A 942 -49.26 -51.56 4.76
N LEU A 943 -49.36 -51.79 6.06
CA LEU A 943 -50.32 -51.15 6.95
C LEU A 943 -49.65 -49.95 7.59
N TYR A 944 -50.42 -48.90 7.85
CA TYR A 944 -49.96 -47.69 8.51
C TYR A 944 -50.78 -47.49 9.77
N LEU A 945 -50.14 -47.10 10.87
CA LEU A 945 -50.81 -46.77 12.13
C LEU A 945 -50.15 -45.57 12.77
N ASN A 946 -50.93 -44.82 13.54
CA ASN A 946 -50.38 -43.80 14.41
C ASN A 946 -50.12 -44.42 15.77
N VAL A 947 -48.97 -44.12 16.35
CA VAL A 947 -48.70 -44.36 17.77
C VAL A 947 -48.56 -43.01 18.46
N ASP A 948 -49.29 -42.83 19.55
CA ASP A 948 -49.33 -41.57 20.30
C ASP A 948 -49.03 -41.83 21.77
N ASN A 949 -48.22 -40.96 22.40
CA ASN A 949 -47.95 -40.97 23.84
C ASN A 949 -48.49 -39.73 24.57
N GLY A 950 -49.34 -38.94 23.90
CA GLY A 950 -49.92 -37.68 24.38
C GLY A 950 -49.03 -36.46 24.19
N SER A 951 -47.74 -36.63 23.87
CA SER A 951 -46.80 -35.54 23.58
C SER A 951 -46.35 -35.51 22.12
N CYS A 952 -46.23 -36.67 21.49
CA CYS A 952 -45.76 -36.84 20.12
C CYS A 952 -46.51 -37.99 19.41
N ASP A 953 -46.84 -37.79 18.14
CA ASP A 953 -47.50 -38.75 17.27
C ASP A 953 -46.58 -39.23 16.14
N TYR A 954 -46.57 -40.54 15.88
CA TYR A 954 -45.76 -41.12 14.81
C TYR A 954 -46.59 -42.01 13.90
N LEU A 955 -46.47 -41.79 12.59
CA LEU A 955 -47.04 -42.66 11.58
C LEU A 955 -46.03 -43.77 11.22
N LEU A 956 -46.29 -44.98 11.70
CA LEU A 956 -45.48 -46.16 11.43
C LEU A 956 -46.03 -46.94 10.24
N ALA A 957 -45.16 -47.68 9.55
CA ALA A 957 -45.52 -48.49 8.39
C ALA A 957 -45.11 -49.95 8.64
N ILE A 958 -46.08 -50.84 8.79
CA ILE A 958 -45.92 -52.29 8.98
C ILE A 958 -46.01 -53.00 7.63
N PRO A 959 -44.93 -53.60 7.11
CA PRO A 959 -44.97 -54.40 5.89
C PRO A 959 -45.88 -55.61 6.01
N ILE A 960 -46.54 -55.96 4.90
CA ILE A 960 -47.27 -57.23 4.74
C ILE A 960 -46.39 -58.20 3.93
N LEU A 961 -45.78 -59.16 4.62
CA LEU A 961 -44.91 -60.17 4.03
C LEU A 961 -45.75 -61.36 3.53
N LYS A 962 -46.33 -61.24 2.33
CA LYS A 962 -47.21 -62.27 1.71
C LYS A 962 -46.48 -63.59 1.42
N THR A 963 -45.18 -63.49 1.10
CA THR A 963 -44.26 -64.61 0.84
C THR A 963 -42.98 -64.36 1.62
N ALA A 964 -42.83 -64.94 2.79
CA ALA A 964 -41.54 -64.93 3.46
C ALA A 964 -40.76 -66.18 3.14
N VAL A 965 -39.46 -65.97 2.90
CA VAL A 965 -38.49 -67.03 2.71
C VAL A 965 -38.02 -67.45 4.09
N CYS A 966 -38.51 -68.59 4.58
CA CYS A 966 -38.02 -69.17 5.82
C CYS A 966 -36.68 -69.84 5.53
N THR A 967 -35.59 -69.33 6.10
CA THR A 967 -34.27 -69.97 5.98
C THR A 967 -34.16 -71.22 6.85
N THR A 968 -34.97 -71.30 7.90
CA THR A 968 -35.09 -72.44 8.82
C THR A 968 -36.55 -72.59 9.25
N HIS A 969 -36.93 -73.81 9.64
CA HIS A 969 -38.25 -74.11 10.18
C HIS A 969 -38.13 -74.52 11.65
N PRO A 970 -38.05 -73.55 12.59
CA PRO A 970 -37.97 -73.86 14.00
C PRO A 970 -39.23 -74.59 14.46
N THR A 971 -39.07 -75.49 15.43
CA THR A 971 -40.18 -76.20 16.05
C THR A 971 -40.64 -75.45 17.30
N ALA A 972 -41.95 -75.30 17.48
CA ALA A 972 -42.56 -74.80 18.70
C ALA A 972 -43.56 -75.85 19.23
N THR A 973 -43.34 -76.31 20.45
CA THR A 973 -44.17 -77.30 21.12
C THR A 973 -45.18 -76.61 22.04
N PHE A 974 -46.46 -76.96 21.89
CA PHE A 974 -47.54 -76.46 22.72
C PHE A 974 -47.48 -77.08 24.12
N THR A 975 -47.13 -76.28 25.11
CA THR A 975 -47.01 -76.69 26.52
C THR A 975 -48.35 -76.61 27.25
N GLN A 976 -49.27 -75.77 26.75
CA GLN A 976 -50.54 -75.42 27.41
C GLN A 976 -50.31 -74.86 28.84
N ALA A 977 -49.23 -74.11 29.04
CA ALA A 977 -48.83 -73.66 30.38
C ALA A 977 -49.76 -72.58 30.97
N ILE A 978 -50.43 -71.78 30.14
CA ILE A 978 -51.28 -70.65 30.56
C ILE A 978 -52.76 -70.93 30.25
N SER A 979 -53.07 -71.36 29.04
CA SER A 979 -54.44 -71.58 28.56
C SER A 979 -54.47 -72.65 27.46
N THR A 980 -55.65 -72.93 26.92
CA THR A 980 -55.78 -73.76 25.72
C THR A 980 -55.64 -72.95 24.42
N ASP A 981 -55.54 -71.63 24.48
CA ASP A 981 -55.60 -70.77 23.28
C ASP A 981 -54.27 -70.80 22.49
N TRP A 982 -54.36 -71.06 21.19
CA TRP A 982 -53.23 -71.04 20.24
C TRP A 982 -52.48 -69.71 20.30
N HIS A 983 -53.20 -68.60 20.45
CA HIS A 983 -52.64 -67.25 20.35
C HIS A 983 -51.97 -66.74 21.63
N THR A 984 -51.97 -67.52 22.70
CA THR A 984 -51.25 -67.19 23.93
C THR A 984 -49.79 -67.63 23.82
N ALA A 985 -48.87 -66.68 23.67
CA ALA A 985 -47.45 -66.97 23.44
C ALA A 985 -46.81 -67.87 24.52
N GLY A 986 -47.16 -67.69 25.79
CA GLY A 986 -46.66 -68.53 26.88
C GLY A 986 -47.20 -69.97 26.90
N ASN A 987 -48.10 -70.34 25.99
CA ASN A 987 -48.47 -71.74 25.76
C ASN A 987 -47.49 -72.49 24.85
N TRP A 988 -46.45 -71.83 24.33
CA TRP A 988 -45.45 -72.44 23.46
C TRP A 988 -44.09 -72.46 24.16
N ASP A 989 -43.34 -73.55 24.03
CA ASP A 989 -42.00 -73.72 24.62
C ASP A 989 -41.00 -72.66 24.15
N THR A 990 -41.16 -72.15 22.94
CA THR A 990 -40.39 -71.03 22.39
C THR A 990 -40.76 -69.68 22.99
N GLY A 991 -41.86 -69.59 23.75
CA GLY A 991 -42.41 -68.32 24.23
C GLY A 991 -43.02 -67.45 23.13
N SER A 992 -43.20 -67.98 21.91
CA SER A 992 -43.76 -67.26 20.76
C SER A 992 -44.85 -68.07 20.08
N VAL A 993 -45.91 -67.39 19.59
CA VAL A 993 -46.98 -68.06 18.83
C VAL A 993 -46.43 -68.49 17.47
N PRO A 994 -46.68 -69.73 17.01
CA PRO A 994 -46.22 -70.18 15.71
C PRO A 994 -46.68 -69.25 14.59
N ASP A 995 -45.76 -68.99 13.67
CA ASP A 995 -45.98 -68.32 12.40
C ASP A 995 -45.81 -69.30 11.24
N TYR A 996 -45.95 -68.85 9.99
CA TYR A 996 -45.82 -69.74 8.83
C TYR A 996 -44.40 -70.31 8.62
N CYS A 997 -43.38 -69.90 9.39
CA CYS A 997 -42.06 -70.53 9.37
C CYS A 997 -41.94 -71.62 10.43
N THR A 998 -42.87 -71.68 11.38
CA THR A 998 -42.74 -72.49 12.58
C THR A 998 -43.48 -73.82 12.44
N ILE A 999 -42.83 -74.93 12.78
CA ILE A 999 -43.48 -76.24 12.94
C ILE A 999 -44.11 -76.27 14.32
N ALA A 1000 -45.43 -76.20 14.38
CA ALA A 1000 -46.19 -76.29 15.62
C ALA A 1000 -46.41 -77.77 15.99
N ILE A 1001 -46.00 -78.18 17.19
CA ILE A 1001 -46.24 -79.53 17.73
C ILE A 1001 -47.24 -79.43 18.88
N ILE A 1002 -48.31 -80.22 18.83
CA ILE A 1002 -49.28 -80.37 19.92
C ILE A 1002 -49.05 -81.76 20.52
N PRO A 1003 -48.40 -81.87 21.68
CA PRO A 1003 -48.01 -83.15 22.26
C PRO A 1003 -49.20 -83.87 22.88
N ASP A 1004 -49.04 -85.17 23.13
CA ASP A 1004 -50.06 -86.04 23.74
C ASP A 1004 -50.62 -85.40 25.03
N THR A 1005 -51.91 -85.59 25.27
CA THR A 1005 -52.72 -85.07 26.39
C THR A 1005 -52.99 -83.56 26.40
N LYS A 1006 -52.44 -82.77 25.45
CA LYS A 1006 -52.69 -81.31 25.39
C LYS A 1006 -53.86 -80.96 24.48
N LYS A 1007 -54.62 -79.92 24.86
CA LYS A 1007 -55.68 -79.32 24.06
C LYS A 1007 -55.29 -77.91 23.62
N CYS A 1008 -55.13 -77.72 22.31
CA CYS A 1008 -54.88 -76.43 21.68
C CYS A 1008 -56.13 -76.00 20.89
N ILE A 1009 -56.64 -74.79 21.15
CA ILE A 1009 -57.85 -74.24 20.57
C ILE A 1009 -57.51 -72.96 19.82
N ILE A 1010 -57.99 -72.84 18.59
CA ILE A 1010 -58.06 -71.57 17.89
C ILE A 1010 -59.50 -71.06 18.02
N THR A 1011 -59.68 -69.94 18.70
CA THR A 1011 -61.01 -69.39 18.98
C THR A 1011 -61.63 -68.71 17.77
N SER A 1012 -62.97 -68.74 17.69
CA SER A 1012 -63.76 -68.21 16.57
C SER A 1012 -63.34 -66.79 16.15
N GLY A 1013 -63.26 -66.55 14.84
CA GLY A 1013 -62.97 -65.25 14.25
C GLY A 1013 -61.49 -64.84 14.28
N ARG A 1014 -60.58 -65.73 14.68
CA ARG A 1014 -59.12 -65.47 14.71
C ARG A 1014 -58.36 -66.24 13.64
N LYS A 1015 -57.18 -65.73 13.29
CA LYS A 1015 -56.27 -66.36 12.34
C LYS A 1015 -55.06 -66.99 13.01
N ALA A 1016 -54.79 -68.26 12.73
CA ALA A 1016 -53.60 -68.97 13.15
C ALA A 1016 -52.70 -69.30 11.95
N ARG A 1017 -51.38 -69.41 12.20
CA ARG A 1017 -50.37 -69.67 11.16
C ARG A 1017 -49.39 -70.73 11.64
N ALA A 1018 -48.96 -71.58 10.72
CA ALA A 1018 -47.90 -72.56 10.96
C ALA A 1018 -47.23 -72.91 9.62
N HIS A 1019 -45.95 -73.27 9.62
CA HIS A 1019 -45.35 -73.97 8.48
C HIS A 1019 -46.00 -75.36 8.35
N ARG A 1020 -46.06 -76.07 9.49
CA ARG A 1020 -46.66 -77.39 9.62
C ARG A 1020 -47.21 -77.56 11.02
N ILE A 1021 -48.29 -78.32 11.16
CA ILE A 1021 -48.86 -78.69 12.46
C ILE A 1021 -48.73 -80.20 12.63
N LEU A 1022 -48.13 -80.62 13.73
CA LEU A 1022 -47.98 -82.01 14.14
C LEU A 1022 -48.79 -82.21 15.42
N SER A 1023 -49.65 -83.22 15.44
CA SER A 1023 -50.48 -83.55 16.59
C SER A 1023 -50.17 -84.99 16.98
N ASP A 1024 -49.68 -85.22 18.20
CA ASP A 1024 -49.38 -86.57 18.69
C ASP A 1024 -50.67 -87.33 19.02
N THR A 1025 -50.59 -88.67 19.02
CA THR A 1025 -51.72 -89.53 19.43
C THR A 1025 -52.17 -89.13 20.84
N GLY A 1026 -53.44 -88.71 20.99
CA GLY A 1026 -54.03 -88.29 22.27
C GLY A 1026 -54.04 -86.77 22.52
N SER A 1027 -53.43 -85.98 21.63
CA SER A 1027 -53.60 -84.52 21.59
C SER A 1027 -54.95 -84.10 20.97
N VAL A 1028 -55.42 -82.89 21.28
CA VAL A 1028 -56.60 -82.27 20.67
C VAL A 1028 -56.23 -80.93 20.05
N PHE A 1029 -56.39 -80.81 18.74
CA PHE A 1029 -56.33 -79.55 18.00
C PHE A 1029 -57.73 -79.16 17.54
N ASP A 1030 -58.26 -78.07 18.07
CA ASP A 1030 -59.66 -77.65 17.91
C ASP A 1030 -59.70 -76.27 17.24
N ALA A 1031 -60.18 -76.20 16.00
CA ALA A 1031 -60.37 -74.94 15.27
C ALA A 1031 -61.86 -74.61 15.24
N GLU A 1032 -62.27 -73.59 15.99
CA GLU A 1032 -63.67 -73.21 16.09
C GLU A 1032 -64.23 -72.61 14.78
N LEU A 1033 -65.56 -72.52 14.69
CA LEU A 1033 -66.23 -71.95 13.52
C LEU A 1033 -65.73 -70.51 13.25
N GLY A 1034 -65.39 -70.20 12.00
CA GLY A 1034 -64.95 -68.86 11.58
C GLY A 1034 -63.46 -68.57 11.77
N VAL A 1035 -62.67 -69.56 12.19
CA VAL A 1035 -61.20 -69.49 12.19
C VAL A 1035 -60.65 -69.54 10.77
N VAL A 1036 -59.53 -68.82 10.54
CA VAL A 1036 -58.66 -69.06 9.38
C VAL A 1036 -57.38 -69.69 9.85
N LEU A 1037 -57.05 -70.85 9.29
CA LEU A 1037 -55.75 -71.49 9.47
C LEU A 1037 -54.94 -71.37 8.18
N GLU A 1038 -53.83 -70.64 8.24
CA GLU A 1038 -52.90 -70.51 7.11
C GLU A 1038 -51.69 -71.41 7.34
N VAL A 1039 -51.68 -72.54 6.63
CA VAL A 1039 -50.54 -73.47 6.54
C VAL A 1039 -49.95 -73.37 5.15
N LYS A 1040 -48.66 -73.03 5.04
CA LYS A 1040 -47.96 -72.99 3.76
C LYS A 1040 -46.76 -73.94 3.81
N ASP A 1041 -46.86 -75.00 3.02
CA ASP A 1041 -45.74 -75.86 2.66
C ASP A 1041 -45.07 -75.22 1.44
N TYR A 1042 -43.81 -74.81 1.56
CA TYR A 1042 -43.03 -74.22 0.47
C TYR A 1042 -42.04 -75.24 -0.08
#